data_AF-A0A353XYV5-F1
#
_entry.id   AF-A0A353XYV5-F1
#
_cell.length_a   1.000
_cell.length_b   1.000
_cell.length_c   1.000
_cell.angle_alpha   90.00
_cell.angle_beta   90.00
_cell.angle_gamma   90.00
#
_symmetry.space_group_name_H-M   'P 1'
#
loop_
_entity.id
_entity.type
_entity.pdbx_description
1 polymer ?
#
loop_
_entity_poly.entity_id
_entity_poly.type
_entity_poly.pdbx_seq_one_letter_code
_entity_poly.pdbx_strand_id
1 'polypeptide(L)'
;MHGLFEKLQFHVTPHFHFPNATMNRVKKILSRSLLLDLETTPNGKLLKVGAVCGAEKRLLKGVFDRSDVIRALDDLGRSADYVLGHNILDHDLPLLQKSFPELHLHTLPVIDTLFLSPVAFPENPYHHLLKDYRLLSTALNDPVCDARNSGLLFQDQCDVFEGLKLSDKGVVQFYAWAFSETMLPLFHALESEPFTGQEAKNYFASRVAALGCLTAAQSLALEIEHLEARESAAYALAWLRVAGSNSIIPPWVRHRFPEVTTIVRRLRDKGCSDPGCSYCQINHNPHKQLQRLFGFEDFRPEPRAADGDSLQEAIIRSGMNDEPLLAILPTGGGKSLCFQLPALVRNQRLGVLSIVISPLQALMKDQVDNLNRLTESTFAAALYGMLTPPERGDVLERIRLGDVAILYVSPEQLRNASFRNVIKQREIGCWIFDEAHCLSRWGHSFRPDYLYVSRFIREMAAQQEVPPPPVACFTATAKRDVIEEIQQHFLKELSQDLLLFDGGAERTNLDFEVQVVNSADKRSRVKQLLMERLPNPEDGASVVYCATRRGAEEMAKWLQHSGLSAEAFHAGVDAPEKRRIQDEFIAGNILAYLRDERLRHGHRQGKRSPGDSCRHPRIAGELSTGGGARRARQEPRPVRASL
;
A
#
# COMPACT_ATOMS: atom_id res chain seq x y z
N MET A 1 0.11 -5.04 24.53
CA MET A 1 -1.35 -5.26 24.43
C MET A 1 -2.17 -4.07 24.90
N HIS A 2 -1.76 -3.28 25.92
CA HIS A 2 -2.49 -2.05 26.30
C HIS A 2 -2.39 -0.90 25.26
N GLY A 3 -1.24 -0.67 24.63
CA GLY A 3 -1.11 0.36 23.57
C GLY A 3 -1.74 0.03 22.21
N LEU A 4 -2.33 -1.17 22.04
CA LEU A 4 -3.06 -1.58 20.83
C LEU A 4 -4.57 -1.31 20.95
N PHE A 5 -5.08 -1.20 22.17
CA PHE A 5 -6.47 -0.80 22.41
C PHE A 5 -6.65 0.73 22.27
N GLU A 6 -5.63 1.55 22.53
CA GLU A 6 -5.71 3.01 22.32
C GLU A 6 -5.82 3.43 20.86
N LYS A 7 -5.39 2.59 19.89
CA LYS A 7 -5.57 2.88 18.45
C LYS A 7 -6.93 2.42 17.89
N LEU A 8 -7.60 1.51 18.59
CA LEU A 8 -8.99 1.11 18.33
C LEU A 8 -9.99 1.86 19.22
N GLN A 9 -9.50 2.60 20.23
CA GLN A 9 -10.24 3.70 20.80
C GLN A 9 -10.35 4.74 19.69
N PHE A 10 -11.52 4.75 19.05
CA PHE A 10 -12.18 5.94 18.58
C PHE A 10 -11.63 7.10 19.38
N HIS A 11 -10.90 8.00 18.72
CA HIS A 11 -10.80 9.33 19.27
C HIS A 11 -12.25 9.72 19.55
N VAL A 12 -12.59 9.69 20.84
CA VAL A 12 -13.66 10.47 21.41
C VAL A 12 -13.36 11.84 20.84
N THR A 13 -14.11 12.19 19.79
CA THR A 13 -14.23 13.55 19.30
C THR A 13 -14.28 14.41 20.55
N PRO A 14 -13.53 15.51 20.65
CA PRO A 14 -13.65 16.39 21.81
C PRO A 14 -15.15 16.59 21.99
N HIS A 15 -15.69 16.22 23.16
CA HIS A 15 -17.12 16.26 23.41
C HIS A 15 -17.57 17.69 23.16
N PHE A 16 -18.02 17.96 21.93
CA PHE A 16 -18.55 19.24 21.57
C PHE A 16 -19.84 19.31 22.39
N HIS A 17 -19.91 20.25 23.33
CA HIS A 17 -21.16 20.56 23.99
C HIS A 17 -22.08 21.17 22.93
N PHE A 18 -22.87 20.31 22.28
CA PHE A 18 -23.82 20.71 21.27
C PHE A 18 -25.04 21.40 21.92
N PRO A 19 -25.78 22.23 21.17
CA PRO A 19 -27.04 22.79 21.65
C PRO A 19 -28.03 21.66 22.00
N ASN A 20 -28.67 21.74 23.18
CA ASN A 20 -29.65 20.76 23.67
C ASN A 20 -30.76 20.42 22.64
N ALA A 21 -31.06 21.32 21.70
CA ALA A 21 -32.10 21.15 20.69
C ALA A 21 -31.78 20.03 19.66
N THR A 22 -30.56 19.94 19.12
CA THR A 22 -30.23 18.87 18.17
C THR A 22 -30.20 17.51 18.86
N MET A 23 -29.57 17.42 20.03
CA MET A 23 -29.52 16.17 20.78
C MET A 23 -30.93 15.63 21.07
N ASN A 24 -31.90 16.51 21.34
CA ASN A 24 -33.30 16.12 21.50
C ASN A 24 -33.94 15.61 20.20
N ARG A 25 -33.55 16.12 19.03
CA ARG A 25 -34.04 15.64 17.72
C ARG A 25 -33.46 14.30 17.33
N VAL A 26 -32.15 14.11 17.48
CA VAL A 26 -31.50 12.82 17.19
C VAL A 26 -32.07 11.73 18.09
N LYS A 27 -32.24 12.01 19.39
CA LYS A 27 -32.95 11.11 20.32
C LYS A 27 -34.39 10.82 19.87
N LYS A 28 -35.10 11.82 19.34
CA LYS A 28 -36.44 11.63 18.79
C LYS A 28 -36.45 10.71 17.57
N ILE A 29 -35.53 10.87 16.62
CA ILE A 29 -35.37 9.96 15.47
C ILE A 29 -35.12 8.55 15.98
N LEU A 30 -34.08 8.35 16.80
CA LEU A 30 -33.73 7.04 17.34
C LEU A 30 -34.89 6.37 18.09
N SER A 31 -35.66 7.14 18.87
CA SER A 31 -36.85 6.61 19.57
C SER A 31 -37.99 6.21 18.63
N ARG A 32 -38.00 6.74 17.40
CA ARG A 32 -38.98 6.46 16.34
C ARG A 32 -38.34 5.69 15.18
N SER A 33 -37.19 5.05 15.40
CA SER A 33 -36.55 4.17 14.42
C SER A 33 -36.70 2.72 14.85
N LEU A 34 -37.09 1.87 13.89
CA LEU A 34 -36.91 0.42 13.99
C LEU A 34 -35.46 0.09 13.63
N LEU A 35 -34.64 -0.12 14.65
CA LEU A 35 -33.26 -0.57 14.52
C LEU A 35 -33.25 -2.05 14.16
N LEU A 36 -32.52 -2.44 13.12
CA LEU A 36 -32.55 -3.80 12.57
C LEU A 36 -31.14 -4.31 12.23
N ASP A 37 -30.89 -5.59 12.53
CA ASP A 37 -29.74 -6.36 12.04
C ASP A 37 -30.14 -7.85 11.87
N LEU A 38 -29.66 -8.48 10.80
CA LEU A 38 -29.92 -9.87 10.46
C LEU A 38 -28.65 -10.70 10.49
N GLU A 39 -28.73 -11.87 11.13
CA GLU A 39 -27.69 -12.90 11.00
C GLU A 39 -28.09 -13.89 9.90
N THR A 40 -27.20 -14.12 8.94
CA THR A 40 -27.44 -15.00 7.79
C THR A 40 -26.31 -15.99 7.57
N THR A 41 -26.62 -17.12 6.94
CA THR A 41 -25.60 -18.04 6.41
C THR A 41 -24.89 -17.41 5.19
N PRO A 42 -23.70 -17.91 4.80
CA PRO A 42 -23.03 -17.47 3.57
C PRO A 42 -23.88 -17.58 2.30
N ASN A 43 -24.90 -18.45 2.29
CA ASN A 43 -25.83 -18.64 1.17
C ASN A 43 -27.09 -17.75 1.26
N GLY A 44 -27.12 -16.78 2.19
CA GLY A 44 -28.22 -15.83 2.35
C GLY A 44 -29.44 -16.37 3.11
N LYS A 45 -29.38 -17.58 3.69
CA LYS A 45 -30.45 -18.08 4.56
C LYS A 45 -30.44 -17.35 5.91
N LEU A 46 -31.59 -16.81 6.30
CA LEU A 46 -31.80 -16.13 7.59
C LEU A 46 -31.61 -17.09 8.78
N LEU A 47 -30.87 -16.65 9.79
CA LEU A 47 -30.59 -17.39 11.03
C LEU A 47 -31.17 -16.70 12.27
N LYS A 48 -31.00 -15.38 12.37
CA LYS A 48 -31.55 -14.56 13.45
C LYS A 48 -32.00 -13.20 12.91
N VAL A 49 -33.02 -12.63 13.55
CA VAL A 49 -33.47 -11.25 13.33
C VAL A 49 -33.38 -10.53 14.67
N GLY A 50 -32.54 -9.51 14.75
CA GLY A 50 -32.50 -8.59 15.88
C GLY A 50 -33.19 -7.29 15.52
N ALA A 51 -34.17 -6.89 16.32
CA ALA A 51 -34.88 -5.64 16.12
C ALA A 51 -35.09 -4.89 17.44
N VAL A 52 -34.99 -3.56 17.41
CA VAL A 52 -35.18 -2.67 18.56
C VAL A 52 -35.99 -1.44 18.13
N CYS A 53 -37.00 -1.06 18.91
CA CYS A 53 -37.73 0.19 18.72
C CYS A 53 -38.05 0.79 20.09
N GLY A 54 -37.54 1.99 20.36
CA GLY A 54 -37.61 2.58 21.70
C GLY A 54 -36.97 1.68 22.77
N ALA A 55 -37.73 1.34 23.82
CA ALA A 55 -37.28 0.45 24.88
C ALA A 55 -37.51 -1.04 24.58
N GLU A 56 -38.30 -1.36 23.56
CA GLU A 56 -38.65 -2.73 23.20
C GLU A 56 -37.62 -3.36 22.27
N LYS A 57 -37.47 -4.68 22.38
CA LYS A 57 -36.59 -5.48 21.51
C LYS A 57 -37.26 -6.80 21.14
N ARG A 58 -36.88 -7.35 19.98
CA ARG A 58 -37.24 -8.70 19.56
C ARG A 58 -35.99 -9.38 19.02
N LEU A 59 -35.79 -10.63 19.43
CA LEU A 59 -34.78 -11.54 18.88
C LEU A 59 -35.50 -12.77 18.37
N LEU A 60 -35.62 -12.91 17.06
CA LEU A 60 -36.19 -14.10 16.42
C LEU A 60 -35.05 -15.04 16.03
N LYS A 61 -35.18 -16.33 16.36
CA LYS A 61 -34.17 -17.36 16.09
C LYS A 61 -34.85 -18.70 15.76
N GLY A 62 -34.20 -19.51 14.95
CA GLY A 62 -34.65 -20.88 14.65
C GLY A 62 -35.49 -20.95 13.36
N VAL A 63 -36.58 -21.72 13.37
CA VAL A 63 -37.46 -21.83 12.21
C VAL A 63 -38.35 -20.60 12.17
N PHE A 64 -38.27 -19.84 11.07
CA PHE A 64 -39.06 -18.64 10.87
C PHE A 64 -40.43 -19.00 10.31
N ASP A 65 -41.46 -18.95 11.17
CA ASP A 65 -42.84 -18.91 10.70
C ASP A 65 -43.14 -17.51 10.13
N ARG A 66 -43.73 -17.46 8.93
CA ARG A 66 -43.98 -16.21 8.21
C ARG A 66 -44.87 -15.26 9.02
N SER A 67 -45.91 -15.78 9.65
CA SER A 67 -46.88 -14.97 10.37
C SER A 67 -46.31 -14.42 11.68
N ASP A 68 -45.45 -15.19 12.35
CA ASP A 68 -44.80 -14.77 13.59
C ASP A 68 -43.74 -13.68 13.36
N VAL A 69 -42.97 -13.78 12.27
CA VAL A 69 -41.99 -12.74 11.91
C VAL A 69 -42.67 -11.42 11.58
N ILE A 70 -43.72 -11.48 10.73
CA ILE A 70 -44.47 -10.29 10.34
C ILE A 70 -45.08 -9.63 11.57
N ARG A 71 -45.81 -10.40 12.40
CA ARG A 71 -46.41 -9.88 13.63
C ARG A 71 -45.36 -9.27 14.55
N ALA A 72 -44.25 -9.96 14.79
CA ALA A 72 -43.23 -9.49 15.73
C ALA A 72 -42.55 -8.18 15.28
N LEU A 73 -42.28 -8.03 13.97
CA LEU A 73 -41.63 -6.83 13.44
C LEU A 73 -42.61 -5.68 13.24
N ASP A 74 -43.82 -5.92 12.72
CA ASP A 74 -44.81 -4.87 12.53
C ASP A 74 -45.38 -4.36 13.87
N ASP A 75 -45.56 -5.23 14.87
CA ASP A 75 -45.97 -4.79 16.20
C ASP A 75 -44.87 -3.96 16.89
N LEU A 76 -43.60 -4.38 16.77
CA LEU A 76 -42.47 -3.64 17.32
C LEU A 76 -42.28 -2.29 16.60
N GLY A 77 -42.41 -2.28 15.26
CA GLY A 77 -42.24 -1.13 14.40
C GLY A 77 -43.47 -0.23 14.27
N ARG A 78 -44.57 -0.51 14.99
CA ARG A 78 -45.85 0.21 14.83
C ARG A 78 -45.74 1.72 15.02
N SER A 79 -44.82 2.17 15.88
CA SER A 79 -44.56 3.60 16.13
C SER A 79 -43.33 4.15 15.40
N ALA A 80 -42.70 3.33 14.54
CA ALA A 80 -41.49 3.72 13.84
C ALA A 80 -41.83 4.55 12.60
N ASP A 81 -41.11 5.65 12.43
CA ASP A 81 -41.12 6.46 11.21
C ASP A 81 -39.97 6.08 10.27
N TYR A 82 -38.97 5.35 10.78
CA TYR A 82 -37.73 5.03 10.06
C TYR A 82 -37.31 3.60 10.32
N VAL A 83 -36.58 3.01 9.37
CA VAL A 83 -35.76 1.80 9.61
C VAL A 83 -34.30 2.22 9.68
N LEU A 84 -33.57 1.78 10.69
CA LEU A 84 -32.15 2.13 10.88
C LEU A 84 -31.31 0.87 11.03
N GLY A 85 -30.20 0.79 10.30
CA GLY A 85 -29.26 -0.32 10.47
C GLY A 85 -27.87 0.02 9.94
N HIS A 86 -27.04 -1.01 9.82
CA HIS A 86 -25.71 -0.91 9.24
C HIS A 86 -25.60 -1.88 8.07
N ASN A 87 -25.41 -1.35 6.85
CA ASN A 87 -25.46 -2.11 5.60
C ASN A 87 -26.85 -2.70 5.28
N ILE A 88 -27.90 -2.06 5.80
CA ILE A 88 -29.28 -2.52 5.74
C ILE A 88 -29.87 -2.45 4.32
N LEU A 89 -29.41 -1.50 3.49
CA LEU A 89 -29.88 -1.32 2.11
C LEU A 89 -29.42 -2.45 1.19
N ASP A 90 -28.17 -2.88 1.35
CA ASP A 90 -27.55 -3.88 0.46
C ASP A 90 -27.63 -5.31 1.03
N HIS A 91 -27.97 -5.49 2.31
CA HIS A 91 -28.03 -6.81 2.97
C HIS A 91 -29.41 -7.13 3.54
N ASP A 92 -29.82 -6.46 4.61
CA ASP A 92 -30.95 -6.90 5.43
C ASP A 92 -32.30 -6.72 4.71
N LEU A 93 -32.56 -5.53 4.15
CA LEU A 93 -33.84 -5.22 3.50
C LEU A 93 -34.11 -6.07 2.26
N PRO A 94 -33.15 -6.30 1.32
CA PRO A 94 -33.37 -7.20 0.20
C PRO A 94 -33.78 -8.62 0.63
N LEU A 95 -33.18 -9.13 1.71
CA LEU A 95 -33.50 -10.45 2.26
C LEU A 95 -34.89 -10.50 2.88
N LEU A 96 -35.26 -9.47 3.65
CA LEU A 96 -36.60 -9.34 4.21
C LEU A 96 -37.64 -9.13 3.12
N GLN A 97 -37.37 -8.36 2.08
CA GLN A 97 -38.32 -8.13 0.99
C GLN A 97 -38.56 -9.40 0.19
N LYS A 98 -37.52 -10.22 -0.01
CA LYS A 98 -37.65 -11.54 -0.63
C LYS A 98 -38.44 -12.53 0.23
N SER A 99 -38.20 -12.54 1.53
CA SER A 99 -38.74 -13.57 2.44
C SER A 99 -40.11 -13.18 3.03
N PHE A 100 -40.32 -11.88 3.24
CA PHE A 100 -41.45 -11.26 3.93
C PHE A 100 -41.81 -9.91 3.24
N PRO A 101 -42.32 -9.94 1.99
CA PRO A 101 -42.63 -8.72 1.23
C PRO A 101 -43.76 -7.86 1.83
N GLU A 102 -44.53 -8.42 2.76
CA GLU A 102 -45.69 -7.79 3.39
C GLU A 102 -45.35 -6.89 4.58
N LEU A 103 -44.10 -6.91 5.06
CA LEU A 103 -43.69 -6.12 6.23
C LEU A 103 -43.89 -4.63 5.99
N HIS A 104 -44.49 -3.94 6.97
CA HIS A 104 -44.74 -2.50 6.88
C HIS A 104 -43.45 -1.69 6.77
N LEU A 105 -42.35 -2.20 7.36
CA LEU A 105 -41.05 -1.54 7.37
C LEU A 105 -40.52 -1.21 5.97
N HIS A 106 -40.93 -1.95 4.92
CA HIS A 106 -40.52 -1.68 3.53
C HIS A 106 -41.06 -0.35 2.99
N THR A 107 -42.06 0.23 3.65
CA THR A 107 -42.66 1.53 3.28
C THR A 107 -42.01 2.70 4.02
N LEU A 108 -41.20 2.42 5.03
CA LEU A 108 -40.57 3.44 5.86
C LEU A 108 -39.26 3.92 5.22
N PRO A 109 -38.93 5.21 5.32
CA PRO A 109 -37.61 5.69 4.95
C PRO A 109 -36.49 5.00 5.73
N VAL A 110 -35.37 4.76 5.04
CA VAL A 110 -34.25 3.97 5.57
C VAL A 110 -33.08 4.87 5.94
N ILE A 111 -32.45 4.59 7.08
CA ILE A 111 -31.22 5.18 7.55
C ILE A 111 -30.15 4.08 7.61
N ASP A 112 -29.27 4.04 6.62
CA ASP A 112 -28.12 3.15 6.58
C ASP A 112 -26.85 3.85 7.07
N THR A 113 -26.38 3.45 8.25
CA THR A 113 -25.18 4.02 8.86
C THR A 113 -23.91 3.68 8.08
N LEU A 114 -23.86 2.61 7.28
CA LEU A 114 -22.70 2.32 6.45
C LEU A 114 -22.53 3.40 5.37
N PHE A 115 -23.62 3.85 4.75
CA PHE A 115 -23.58 4.86 3.69
C PHE A 115 -23.16 6.24 4.19
N LEU A 116 -23.50 6.57 5.45
CA LEU A 116 -23.07 7.80 6.10
C LEU A 116 -21.62 7.78 6.59
N SER A 117 -21.10 6.59 6.88
CA SER A 117 -19.81 6.46 7.56
C SER A 117 -18.63 7.08 6.78
N PRO A 118 -18.50 6.94 5.44
CA PRO A 118 -17.41 7.58 4.70
C PRO A 118 -17.50 9.10 4.64
N VAL A 119 -18.70 9.68 4.75
CA VAL A 119 -18.86 11.14 4.75
C VAL A 119 -18.78 11.76 6.15
N ALA A 120 -19.12 11.00 7.18
CA ALA A 120 -18.93 11.39 8.58
C ALA A 120 -17.48 11.17 9.06
N PHE A 121 -16.89 10.01 8.77
CA PHE A 121 -15.58 9.60 9.25
C PHE A 121 -14.59 9.32 8.10
N PRO A 122 -14.34 10.26 7.18
CA PRO A 122 -13.55 10.01 5.98
C PRO A 122 -12.11 9.55 6.26
N GLU A 123 -11.58 9.74 7.47
CA GLU A 123 -10.26 9.24 7.88
C GLU A 123 -10.25 7.73 8.18
N ASN A 124 -11.42 7.14 8.45
CA ASN A 124 -11.56 5.70 8.73
C ASN A 124 -11.76 4.93 7.42
N PRO A 125 -10.92 3.94 7.11
CA PRO A 125 -10.98 3.26 5.81
C PRO A 125 -11.96 2.07 5.72
N TYR A 126 -12.45 1.53 6.84
CA TYR A 126 -13.21 0.26 6.83
C TYR A 126 -14.67 0.40 7.22
N HIS A 127 -15.01 1.39 8.03
CA HIS A 127 -16.38 1.68 8.48
C HIS A 127 -17.18 0.47 8.98
N HIS A 128 -16.50 -0.58 9.47
CA HIS A 128 -17.18 -1.72 10.05
C HIS A 128 -17.86 -1.31 11.35
N LEU A 129 -19.07 -1.82 11.56
CA LEU A 129 -19.72 -1.69 12.85
C LEU A 129 -18.88 -2.33 13.96
N LEU A 130 -18.64 -1.56 15.01
CA LEU A 130 -17.98 -2.07 16.21
C LEU A 130 -18.88 -3.04 16.96
N LYS A 131 -18.28 -4.13 17.40
CA LYS A 131 -18.93 -5.19 18.18
C LYS A 131 -18.20 -5.34 19.50
N ASP A 132 -18.33 -4.35 20.38
CA ASP A 132 -17.59 -4.25 21.65
C ASP A 132 -17.85 -5.44 22.59
N TYR A 133 -18.98 -6.13 22.44
CA TYR A 133 -19.29 -7.36 23.17
C TYR A 133 -18.44 -8.57 22.72
N ARG A 134 -17.75 -8.46 21.58
CA ARG A 134 -16.95 -9.54 20.97
C ARG A 134 -15.47 -9.43 21.32
N LEU A 135 -15.17 -9.26 22.62
CA LEU A 135 -13.80 -9.22 23.17
C LEU A 135 -13.00 -10.52 22.93
N LEU A 136 -13.70 -11.63 22.63
CA LEU A 136 -13.14 -12.92 22.24
C LEU A 136 -13.77 -13.34 20.90
N SER A 137 -12.97 -13.86 19.98
CA SER A 137 -13.42 -14.29 18.63
C SER A 137 -14.51 -15.39 18.67
N THR A 138 -14.65 -16.07 19.81
CA THR A 138 -15.61 -17.15 20.08
C THR A 138 -16.99 -16.67 20.58
N ALA A 139 -17.18 -15.39 20.87
CA ALA A 139 -18.49 -14.89 21.29
C ALA A 139 -19.50 -14.98 20.13
N LEU A 140 -20.72 -15.45 20.43
CA LEU A 140 -21.82 -15.58 19.48
C LEU A 140 -22.27 -14.19 19.03
N ASN A 141 -22.62 -14.03 17.75
CA ASN A 141 -23.21 -12.79 17.24
C ASN A 141 -24.56 -12.52 17.94
N ASP A 142 -24.77 -11.26 18.32
CA ASP A 142 -26.02 -10.77 18.90
C ASP A 142 -26.59 -9.66 18.00
N PRO A 143 -27.52 -9.98 17.09
CA PRO A 143 -28.08 -9.00 16.16
C PRO A 143 -28.87 -7.90 16.88
N VAL A 144 -29.41 -8.15 18.08
CA VAL A 144 -30.06 -7.08 18.86
C VAL A 144 -29.02 -6.09 19.38
N CYS A 145 -27.84 -6.57 19.76
CA CYS A 145 -26.73 -5.68 20.14
C CYS A 145 -26.19 -4.92 18.93
N ASP A 146 -26.05 -5.58 17.77
CA ASP A 146 -25.59 -4.93 16.53
C ASP A 146 -26.58 -3.85 16.04
N ALA A 147 -27.88 -4.12 16.11
CA ALA A 147 -28.92 -3.12 15.84
C ALA A 147 -28.79 -1.90 16.76
N ARG A 148 -28.52 -2.09 18.06
CA ARG A 148 -28.28 -0.98 19.00
C ARG A 148 -26.98 -0.23 18.71
N ASN A 149 -25.91 -0.95 18.39
CA ASN A 149 -24.63 -0.34 18.03
C ASN A 149 -24.76 0.51 16.77
N SER A 150 -25.65 0.14 15.84
CA SER A 150 -25.97 0.96 14.67
C SER A 150 -26.63 2.28 15.09
N GLY A 151 -27.52 2.26 16.08
CA GLY A 151 -28.10 3.46 16.67
C GLY A 151 -27.08 4.36 17.38
N LEU A 152 -26.10 3.77 18.09
CA LEU A 152 -25.00 4.52 18.71
C LEU A 152 -24.10 5.16 17.64
N LEU A 153 -23.70 4.40 16.62
CA LEU A 153 -22.92 4.91 15.50
C LEU A 153 -23.65 6.05 14.77
N PHE A 154 -24.97 5.93 14.58
CA PHE A 154 -25.77 7.01 14.01
C PHE A 154 -25.73 8.28 14.86
N GLN A 155 -25.78 8.14 16.19
CA GLN A 155 -25.62 9.29 17.08
C GLN A 155 -24.26 9.96 16.90
N ASP A 156 -23.17 9.18 16.86
CA ASP A 156 -21.82 9.71 16.61
C ASP A 156 -21.74 10.41 15.24
N GLN A 157 -22.38 9.86 14.21
CA GLN A 157 -22.45 10.48 12.88
C GLN A 157 -23.20 11.82 12.92
N CYS A 158 -24.33 11.90 13.62
CA CYS A 158 -25.07 13.16 13.80
C CYS A 158 -24.22 14.21 14.51
N ASP A 159 -23.51 13.83 15.57
CA ASP A 159 -22.61 14.72 16.31
C ASP A 159 -21.50 15.25 15.39
N VAL A 160 -20.92 14.40 14.54
CA VAL A 160 -19.95 14.85 13.53
C VAL A 160 -20.57 15.80 12.52
N PHE A 161 -21.76 15.51 12.00
CA PHE A 161 -22.42 16.42 11.05
C PHE A 161 -22.76 17.77 11.66
N GLU A 162 -23.11 17.84 12.94
CA GLU A 162 -23.29 19.13 13.63
C GLU A 162 -21.98 19.89 13.78
N GLY A 163 -20.89 19.21 14.16
CA GLY A 163 -19.56 19.81 14.18
C GLY A 163 -19.16 20.36 12.80
N LEU A 164 -19.43 19.59 11.74
CA LEU A 164 -19.23 20.02 10.36
C LEU A 164 -20.09 21.23 10.02
N LYS A 165 -21.38 21.24 10.39
CA LYS A 165 -22.29 22.36 10.12
C LYS A 165 -21.82 23.67 10.75
N LEU A 166 -21.24 23.61 11.95
CA LEU A 166 -20.67 24.76 12.63
C LEU A 166 -19.43 25.31 11.90
N SER A 167 -18.60 24.42 11.34
CA SER A 167 -17.37 24.82 10.63
C SER A 167 -17.58 25.23 9.17
N ASP A 168 -18.45 24.52 8.45
CA ASP A 168 -18.77 24.72 7.04
C ASP A 168 -20.16 24.16 6.75
N LYS A 169 -21.20 24.95 7.04
CA LYS A 169 -22.60 24.58 6.78
C LYS A 169 -22.82 24.06 5.35
N GLY A 170 -22.10 24.60 4.37
CA GLY A 170 -22.25 24.20 2.97
C GLY A 170 -21.91 22.74 2.71
N VAL A 171 -21.02 22.12 3.51
CA VAL A 171 -20.66 20.71 3.30
C VAL A 171 -21.84 19.80 3.62
N VAL A 172 -22.59 20.12 4.67
CA VAL A 172 -23.76 19.35 5.10
C VAL A 172 -24.93 19.57 4.13
N GLN A 173 -25.10 20.79 3.60
CA GLN A 173 -26.10 21.08 2.55
C GLN A 173 -25.76 20.39 1.23
N PHE A 174 -24.49 20.26 0.90
CA PHE A 174 -24.02 19.50 -0.26
C PHE A 174 -24.26 18.00 -0.08
N TYR A 175 -23.96 17.44 1.09
CA TYR A 175 -24.30 16.04 1.39
C TYR A 175 -25.80 15.80 1.35
N ALA A 176 -26.61 16.70 1.90
CA ALA A 176 -28.08 16.62 1.82
C ALA A 176 -28.59 16.63 0.38
N TRP A 177 -27.97 17.40 -0.52
CA TRP A 177 -28.29 17.40 -1.95
C TRP A 177 -27.87 16.09 -2.63
N ALA A 178 -26.66 15.61 -2.35
CA ALA A 178 -26.12 14.40 -2.96
C ALA A 178 -26.89 13.14 -2.54
N PHE A 179 -27.25 13.06 -1.25
CA PHE A 179 -28.09 12.03 -0.65
C PHE A 179 -29.54 12.55 -0.55
N SER A 180 -30.10 13.08 -1.64
CA SER A 180 -31.50 13.56 -1.65
C SER A 180 -32.50 12.42 -1.89
N GLU A 181 -32.07 11.34 -2.53
CA GLU A 181 -32.88 10.14 -2.76
C GLU A 181 -32.75 9.12 -1.63
N THR A 182 -31.56 9.05 -1.03
CA THR A 182 -31.22 8.17 0.09
C THR A 182 -30.97 9.04 1.32
N MET A 183 -31.41 8.68 2.53
CA MET A 183 -31.03 9.41 3.76
C MET A 183 -31.52 10.86 3.93
N LEU A 184 -32.33 11.43 3.02
CA LEU A 184 -32.91 12.78 3.16
C LEU A 184 -33.55 13.07 4.54
N PRO A 185 -34.26 12.12 5.20
CA PRO A 185 -34.84 12.37 6.51
C PRO A 185 -33.82 12.73 7.60
N LEU A 186 -32.58 12.22 7.50
CA LEU A 186 -31.50 12.61 8.42
C LEU A 186 -31.21 14.11 8.28
N PHE A 187 -30.97 14.57 7.05
CA PHE A 187 -30.55 15.96 6.82
C PHE A 187 -31.64 16.97 7.18
N HIS A 188 -32.92 16.60 7.00
CA HIS A 188 -34.04 17.38 7.54
C HIS A 188 -33.99 17.49 9.07
N ALA A 189 -33.68 16.40 9.78
CA ALA A 189 -33.61 16.42 11.23
C ALA A 189 -32.40 17.22 11.76
N LEU A 190 -31.33 17.30 10.98
CA LEU A 190 -30.19 18.19 11.19
C LEU A 190 -30.48 19.64 10.78
N GLU A 191 -31.71 20.00 10.38
CA GLU A 191 -32.08 21.32 9.86
C GLU A 191 -31.11 21.82 8.78
N SER A 192 -30.78 20.94 7.84
CA SER A 192 -29.93 21.24 6.71
C SER A 192 -30.73 21.05 5.43
N GLU A 193 -31.27 22.14 4.91
CA GLU A 193 -31.91 22.15 3.60
C GLU A 193 -30.88 21.82 2.52
N PRO A 194 -31.19 20.90 1.58
CA PRO A 194 -30.31 20.56 0.49
C PRO A 194 -30.08 21.77 -0.40
N PHE A 195 -28.88 21.85 -0.98
CA PHE A 195 -28.64 22.84 -2.03
C PHE A 195 -29.54 22.61 -3.24
N THR A 196 -29.85 23.68 -3.97
CA THR A 196 -30.28 23.59 -5.36
C THR A 196 -29.14 23.06 -6.24
N GLY A 197 -29.44 22.56 -7.44
CA GLY A 197 -28.41 22.07 -8.37
C GLY A 197 -27.28 23.09 -8.62
N GLN A 198 -27.66 24.35 -8.88
CA GLN A 198 -26.69 25.43 -9.11
C GLN A 198 -25.84 25.76 -7.88
N GLU A 199 -26.44 25.76 -6.68
CA GLU A 199 -25.70 25.96 -5.43
C GLU A 199 -24.72 24.81 -5.18
N ALA A 200 -25.15 23.56 -5.42
CA ALA A 200 -24.31 22.39 -5.28
C ALA A 200 -23.11 22.43 -6.25
N LYS A 201 -23.34 22.80 -7.51
CA LYS A 201 -22.29 23.02 -8.52
C LYS A 201 -21.26 24.04 -8.04
N ASN A 202 -21.72 25.22 -7.64
CA ASN A 202 -20.87 26.32 -7.22
C ASN A 202 -20.06 25.95 -5.96
N TYR A 203 -20.72 25.33 -4.99
CA TYR A 203 -20.08 24.89 -3.76
C TYR A 203 -19.01 23.83 -4.05
N PHE A 204 -19.35 22.78 -4.81
CA PHE A 204 -18.42 21.72 -5.18
C PHE A 204 -17.20 22.27 -5.91
N ALA A 205 -17.40 23.10 -6.95
CA ALA A 205 -16.33 23.75 -7.70
C ALA A 205 -15.35 24.48 -6.79
N SER A 206 -15.88 25.30 -5.87
CA SER A 206 -15.07 26.10 -4.95
C SER A 206 -14.24 25.23 -3.99
N ARG A 207 -14.81 24.14 -3.49
CA ARG A 207 -14.14 23.25 -2.53
C ARG A 207 -13.10 22.37 -3.21
N VAL A 208 -13.42 21.76 -4.34
CA VAL A 208 -12.48 20.85 -5.02
C VAL A 208 -11.35 21.59 -5.72
N ALA A 209 -11.55 22.84 -6.14
CA ALA A 209 -10.47 23.70 -6.66
C ALA A 209 -9.38 24.00 -5.61
N ALA A 210 -9.74 24.05 -4.33
CA ALA A 210 -8.77 24.19 -3.23
C ALA A 210 -8.05 22.88 -2.88
N LEU A 211 -8.60 21.74 -3.28
CA LEU A 211 -8.14 20.40 -2.88
C LEU A 211 -7.53 19.59 -4.05
N GLY A 212 -7.49 20.15 -5.24
CA GLY A 212 -7.06 19.49 -6.47
C GLY A 212 -6.79 20.45 -7.63
N CYS A 213 -6.70 19.89 -8.83
CA CYS A 213 -6.48 20.58 -10.08
C CYS A 213 -7.62 21.56 -10.38
N LEU A 214 -7.26 22.83 -10.59
CA LEU A 214 -8.19 23.94 -10.83
C LEU A 214 -8.99 23.73 -12.12
N THR A 215 -8.32 23.35 -13.20
CA THR A 215 -8.96 23.10 -14.50
C THR A 215 -9.92 21.91 -14.43
N ALA A 216 -9.51 20.84 -13.73
CA ALA A 216 -10.38 19.68 -13.54
C ALA A 216 -11.60 20.01 -12.67
N ALA A 217 -11.42 20.81 -11.61
CA ALA A 217 -12.50 21.29 -10.75
C ALA A 217 -13.58 22.04 -11.54
N GLN A 218 -13.16 22.94 -12.45
CA GLN A 218 -14.08 23.68 -13.31
C GLN A 218 -14.87 22.77 -14.26
N SER A 219 -14.19 21.80 -14.89
CA SER A 219 -14.86 20.81 -15.76
C SER A 219 -15.85 19.94 -14.98
N LEU A 220 -15.42 19.36 -13.87
CA LEU A 220 -16.25 18.48 -13.04
C LEU A 220 -17.49 19.18 -12.49
N ALA A 221 -17.39 20.46 -12.15
CA ALA A 221 -18.52 21.24 -11.66
C ALA A 221 -19.65 21.36 -12.69
N LEU A 222 -19.34 21.35 -13.99
CA LEU A 222 -20.36 21.39 -15.04
C LEU A 222 -21.07 20.04 -15.20
N GLU A 223 -20.38 18.96 -14.83
CA GLU A 223 -20.82 17.58 -15.04
C GLU A 223 -21.53 16.99 -13.81
N ILE A 224 -21.36 17.57 -12.61
CA ILE A 224 -21.79 16.99 -11.33
C ILE A 224 -23.30 16.71 -11.24
N GLU A 225 -24.14 17.48 -11.95
CA GLU A 225 -25.59 17.26 -12.01
C GLU A 225 -25.99 16.08 -12.89
N HIS A 226 -25.09 15.65 -13.79
CA HIS A 226 -25.28 14.56 -14.75
C HIS A 226 -24.54 13.29 -14.34
N LEU A 227 -23.89 13.27 -13.17
CA LEU A 227 -23.30 12.06 -12.62
C LEU A 227 -24.39 11.01 -12.40
N GLU A 228 -24.12 9.77 -12.78
CA GLU A 228 -25.09 8.68 -12.62
C GLU A 228 -25.44 8.45 -11.14
N ALA A 229 -24.51 8.79 -10.23
CA ALA A 229 -24.73 8.79 -8.78
C ALA A 229 -24.14 10.06 -8.12
N ARG A 230 -25.01 10.96 -7.64
CA ARG A 230 -24.61 12.19 -6.95
C ARG A 230 -23.82 11.90 -5.67
N GLU A 231 -24.08 10.76 -5.04
CA GLU A 231 -23.35 10.23 -3.88
C GLU A 231 -21.85 10.09 -4.15
N SER A 232 -21.46 9.78 -5.40
CA SER A 232 -20.06 9.70 -5.80
C SER A 232 -19.32 11.02 -5.55
N ALA A 233 -19.97 12.15 -5.80
CA ALA A 233 -19.39 13.46 -5.53
C ALA A 233 -19.28 13.75 -4.02
N ALA A 234 -20.25 13.29 -3.22
CA ALA A 234 -20.18 13.41 -1.76
C ALA A 234 -19.03 12.58 -1.17
N TYR A 235 -18.87 11.33 -1.59
CA TYR A 235 -17.76 10.47 -1.17
C TYR A 235 -16.40 11.00 -1.63
N ALA A 236 -16.31 11.48 -2.87
CA ALA A 236 -15.09 12.12 -3.36
C ALA A 236 -14.75 13.37 -2.54
N LEU A 237 -15.71 14.27 -2.30
CA LEU A 237 -15.49 15.47 -1.49
C LEU A 237 -15.09 15.13 -0.06
N ALA A 238 -15.73 14.15 0.57
CA ALA A 238 -15.39 13.71 1.92
C ALA A 238 -13.94 13.22 2.02
N TRP A 239 -13.51 12.36 1.09
CA TRP A 239 -12.14 11.88 1.06
C TRP A 239 -11.13 12.99 0.72
N LEU A 240 -11.45 13.87 -0.23
CA LEU A 240 -10.57 14.99 -0.63
C LEU A 240 -10.24 15.93 0.54
N ARG A 241 -11.17 16.12 1.47
CA ARG A 241 -10.98 16.97 2.66
C ARG A 241 -9.92 16.42 3.62
N VAL A 242 -9.65 15.12 3.58
CA VAL A 242 -8.66 14.45 4.42
C VAL A 242 -7.52 13.82 3.60
N ALA A 243 -7.47 14.09 2.29
CA ALA A 243 -6.48 13.50 1.39
C ALA A 243 -5.05 13.90 1.77
N GLY A 244 -4.15 12.92 1.79
CA GLY A 244 -2.79 13.08 2.28
C GLY A 244 -2.58 12.69 3.74
N SER A 245 -3.65 12.31 4.45
CA SER A 245 -3.59 11.51 5.69
C SER A 245 -3.51 10.01 5.37
N ASN A 246 -3.66 9.14 6.38
CA ASN A 246 -3.69 7.69 6.22
C ASN A 246 -5.03 7.15 5.64
N SER A 247 -5.90 8.04 5.15
CA SER A 247 -7.20 7.68 4.59
C SER A 247 -7.12 7.04 3.20
N ILE A 248 -7.96 6.03 2.97
CA ILE A 248 -8.23 5.43 1.66
C ILE A 248 -9.73 5.44 1.37
N ILE A 249 -10.09 5.48 0.09
CA ILE A 249 -11.49 5.30 -0.31
C ILE A 249 -11.90 3.86 0.02
N PRO A 250 -12.96 3.64 0.83
CA PRO A 250 -13.36 2.31 1.24
C PRO A 250 -13.64 1.40 0.03
N PRO A 251 -13.29 0.10 0.10
CA PRO A 251 -13.43 -0.79 -1.05
C PRO A 251 -14.88 -0.89 -1.56
N TRP A 252 -15.84 -0.95 -0.63
CA TRP A 252 -17.25 -1.04 -0.98
C TRP A 252 -17.75 0.24 -1.69
N VAL A 253 -17.26 1.42 -1.30
CA VAL A 253 -17.55 2.69 -1.98
C VAL A 253 -17.02 2.65 -3.41
N ARG A 254 -15.76 2.22 -3.62
CA ARG A 254 -15.18 2.12 -4.97
C ARG A 254 -15.95 1.15 -5.88
N HIS A 255 -16.42 0.03 -5.33
CA HIS A 255 -17.17 -0.96 -6.10
C HIS A 255 -18.60 -0.51 -6.40
N ARG A 256 -19.28 0.14 -5.45
CA ARG A 256 -20.67 0.59 -5.61
C ARG A 256 -20.80 1.91 -6.38
N PHE A 257 -19.80 2.78 -6.24
CA PHE A 257 -19.72 4.13 -6.79
C PHE A 257 -18.38 4.34 -7.52
N PRO A 258 -18.14 3.67 -8.66
CA PRO A 258 -16.85 3.70 -9.36
C PRO A 258 -16.43 5.12 -9.78
N GLU A 259 -17.38 6.02 -10.05
CA GLU A 259 -17.14 7.42 -10.39
C GLU A 259 -16.36 8.18 -9.32
N VAL A 260 -16.41 7.77 -8.05
CA VAL A 260 -15.61 8.38 -6.96
C VAL A 260 -14.13 8.38 -7.33
N THR A 261 -13.63 7.25 -7.85
CA THR A 261 -12.22 7.12 -8.25
C THR A 261 -11.89 7.99 -9.46
N THR A 262 -12.82 8.10 -10.43
CA THR A 262 -12.69 8.96 -11.60
C THR A 262 -12.60 10.44 -11.22
N ILE A 263 -13.47 10.90 -10.32
CA ILE A 263 -13.48 12.29 -9.81
C ILE A 263 -12.13 12.59 -9.14
N VAL A 264 -11.71 11.72 -8.21
CA VAL A 264 -10.45 11.89 -7.48
C VAL A 264 -9.25 11.90 -8.42
N ARG A 265 -9.18 10.98 -9.40
CA ARG A 265 -8.09 10.93 -10.37
C ARG A 265 -8.03 12.15 -11.28
N ARG A 266 -9.17 12.64 -11.78
CA ARG A 266 -9.23 13.88 -12.57
C ARG A 266 -8.74 15.08 -11.78
N LEU A 267 -9.09 15.16 -10.50
CA LEU A 267 -8.66 16.26 -9.64
C LEU A 267 -7.21 16.16 -9.21
N ARG A 268 -6.68 14.96 -8.94
CA ARG A 268 -5.41 14.83 -8.20
C ARG A 268 -4.30 14.10 -8.91
N ASP A 269 -4.61 13.31 -9.95
CA ASP A 269 -3.65 12.44 -10.65
C ASP A 269 -3.16 13.04 -11.96
N LYS A 270 -4.07 13.68 -12.71
CA LYS A 270 -3.78 14.29 -14.01
C LYS A 270 -3.54 15.79 -13.83
N GLY A 271 -2.27 16.21 -14.00
CA GLY A 271 -1.89 17.61 -13.95
C GLY A 271 -2.38 18.40 -15.16
N CYS A 272 -2.76 19.66 -14.95
CA CYS A 272 -3.03 20.61 -16.03
C CYS A 272 -1.80 21.49 -16.33
N SER A 273 -1.78 22.10 -17.51
CA SER A 273 -0.74 23.04 -17.93
C SER A 273 -0.99 24.49 -17.49
N ASP A 274 -2.07 24.75 -16.75
CA ASP A 274 -2.40 26.09 -16.26
C ASP A 274 -1.37 26.57 -15.22
N PRO A 275 -0.64 27.68 -15.46
CA PRO A 275 0.31 28.24 -14.50
C PRO A 275 -0.37 28.76 -13.23
N GLY A 276 -1.66 29.11 -13.29
CA GLY A 276 -2.46 29.53 -12.14
C GLY A 276 -2.91 28.37 -11.23
N CYS A 277 -2.75 27.12 -11.66
CA CYS A 277 -3.14 25.98 -10.84
C CYS A 277 -2.08 25.62 -9.78
N SER A 278 -2.19 26.22 -8.59
CA SER A 278 -1.28 25.98 -7.47
C SER A 278 -1.12 24.49 -7.12
N TYR A 279 -2.21 23.72 -7.10
CA TYR A 279 -2.16 22.28 -6.82
C TYR A 279 -1.22 21.55 -7.80
N CYS A 280 -1.38 21.76 -9.11
CA CYS A 280 -0.59 21.06 -10.12
C CYS A 280 0.87 21.51 -10.11
N GLN A 281 1.10 22.83 -9.95
CA GLN A 281 2.43 23.42 -9.85
C GLN A 281 3.22 22.92 -8.63
N ILE A 282 2.55 22.35 -7.62
CA ILE A 282 3.17 21.76 -6.43
C ILE A 282 3.24 20.24 -6.55
N ASN A 283 2.11 19.57 -6.74
CA ASN A 283 1.98 18.11 -6.59
C ASN A 283 2.45 17.31 -7.81
N HIS A 284 2.51 17.92 -9.00
CA HIS A 284 3.09 17.30 -10.21
C HIS A 284 4.50 17.79 -10.52
N ASN A 285 5.07 18.68 -9.69
CA ASN A 285 6.44 19.16 -9.87
C ASN A 285 7.43 18.23 -9.13
N PRO A 286 8.31 17.50 -9.85
CA PRO A 286 9.19 16.52 -9.23
C PRO A 286 10.22 17.14 -8.26
N HIS A 287 10.73 18.33 -8.57
CA HIS A 287 11.69 19.05 -7.71
C HIS A 287 11.08 19.48 -6.37
N LYS A 288 9.86 20.02 -6.40
CA LYS A 288 9.15 20.38 -5.15
C LYS A 288 8.87 19.15 -4.29
N GLN A 289 8.50 18.04 -4.90
CA GLN A 289 8.25 16.80 -4.17
C GLN A 289 9.54 16.19 -3.63
N LEU A 290 10.64 16.25 -4.38
CA LEU A 290 11.97 15.84 -3.92
C LEU A 290 12.38 16.58 -2.65
N GLN A 291 12.30 17.91 -2.67
CA GLN A 291 12.64 18.74 -1.53
C GLN A 291 11.71 18.47 -0.34
N ARG A 292 10.39 18.41 -0.57
CA ARG A 292 9.39 18.19 0.49
C ARG A 292 9.52 16.83 1.17
N LEU A 293 9.77 15.77 0.41
CA LEU A 293 9.74 14.40 0.92
C LEU A 293 11.11 13.89 1.38
N PHE A 294 12.19 14.33 0.73
CA PHE A 294 13.53 13.83 0.99
C PHE A 294 14.53 14.90 1.46
N GLY A 295 14.17 16.18 1.37
CA GLY A 295 15.05 17.29 1.75
C GLY A 295 16.26 17.47 0.81
N PHE A 296 16.22 16.88 -0.39
CA PHE A 296 17.27 17.08 -1.39
C PHE A 296 17.00 18.33 -2.22
N GLU A 297 18.05 19.08 -2.53
CA GLU A 297 17.95 20.32 -3.31
C GLU A 297 17.74 20.06 -4.81
N ASP A 298 18.36 19.00 -5.35
CA ASP A 298 18.31 18.68 -6.77
C ASP A 298 18.49 17.17 -7.02
N PHE A 299 18.12 16.72 -8.22
CA PHE A 299 18.41 15.38 -8.73
C PHE A 299 19.91 15.24 -9.04
N ARG A 300 20.35 13.99 -9.15
CA ARG A 300 21.74 13.72 -9.53
C ARG A 300 21.99 14.17 -10.98
N PRO A 301 23.08 14.90 -11.25
CA PRO A 301 23.37 15.37 -12.62
C PRO A 301 23.77 14.25 -13.57
N GLU A 302 24.26 13.13 -13.05
CA GLU A 302 24.68 11.96 -13.83
C GLU A 302 24.08 10.66 -13.26
N PRO A 303 23.81 9.66 -14.12
CA PRO A 303 23.93 9.70 -15.57
C PRO A 303 22.89 10.63 -16.23
N ARG A 304 23.18 11.13 -17.42
CA ARG A 304 22.26 11.95 -18.22
C ARG A 304 21.29 11.11 -19.05
N ALA A 305 20.09 11.66 -19.28
CA ALA A 305 19.12 11.17 -20.23
C ALA A 305 19.49 11.58 -21.67
N ALA A 306 18.72 11.07 -22.64
CA ALA A 306 18.95 11.31 -24.06
C ALA A 306 18.82 12.78 -24.48
N ASP A 307 18.03 13.57 -23.74
CA ASP A 307 17.85 15.01 -23.91
C ASP A 307 18.94 15.85 -23.21
N GLY A 308 19.85 15.20 -22.46
CA GLY A 308 20.94 15.84 -21.74
C GLY A 308 20.63 16.20 -20.29
N ASP A 309 19.40 16.02 -19.82
CA ASP A 309 19.01 16.28 -18.43
C ASP A 309 19.35 15.10 -17.50
N SER A 310 19.09 15.23 -16.20
CA SER A 310 19.27 14.13 -15.24
C SER A 310 18.42 12.92 -15.61
N LEU A 311 19.05 11.74 -15.76
CA LEU A 311 18.31 10.50 -16.00
C LEU A 311 17.38 10.15 -14.83
N GLN A 312 17.81 10.46 -13.61
CA GLN A 312 17.00 10.26 -12.42
C GLN A 312 15.71 11.09 -12.49
N GLU A 313 15.81 12.36 -12.89
CA GLU A 313 14.66 13.22 -13.08
C GLU A 313 13.72 12.69 -14.17
N ALA A 314 14.26 12.28 -15.32
CA ALA A 314 13.47 11.75 -16.43
C ALA A 314 12.66 10.51 -16.02
N ILE A 315 13.29 9.56 -15.31
CA ILE A 315 12.63 8.36 -14.79
C ILE A 315 11.53 8.73 -13.78
N ILE A 316 11.80 9.69 -12.89
CA ILE A 316 10.85 10.13 -11.88
C ILE A 316 9.64 10.81 -12.53
N ARG A 317 9.84 11.66 -13.52
CA ARG A 317 8.76 12.30 -14.28
C ARG A 317 7.85 11.26 -14.94
N SER A 318 8.46 10.29 -15.64
CA SER A 318 7.75 9.17 -16.25
C SER A 318 6.96 8.36 -15.21
N GLY A 319 7.62 7.98 -14.10
CA GLY A 319 6.98 7.28 -13.00
C GLY A 319 5.87 8.07 -12.30
N MET A 320 5.95 9.40 -12.24
CA MET A 320 4.91 10.28 -11.67
C MET A 320 3.70 10.45 -12.60
N ASN A 321 3.84 10.13 -13.89
CA ASN A 321 2.81 10.17 -14.92
C ASN A 321 2.13 8.81 -15.16
N ASP A 322 2.49 7.79 -14.37
CA ASP A 322 2.00 6.41 -14.49
C ASP A 322 2.39 5.71 -15.81
N GLU A 323 3.53 6.08 -16.38
CA GLU A 323 4.07 5.43 -17.56
C GLU A 323 4.82 4.14 -17.16
N PRO A 324 4.51 2.99 -17.78
CA PRO A 324 5.31 1.79 -17.59
C PRO A 324 6.74 1.98 -18.10
N LEU A 325 7.73 1.54 -17.32
CA LEU A 325 9.14 1.83 -17.61
C LEU A 325 10.09 0.70 -17.23
N LEU A 326 11.26 0.71 -17.86
CA LEU A 326 12.43 -0.10 -17.52
C LEU A 326 13.64 0.82 -17.39
N ALA A 327 14.14 0.98 -16.16
CA ALA A 327 15.29 1.79 -15.85
C ALA A 327 16.53 0.94 -15.49
N ILE A 328 17.62 1.21 -16.17
CA ILE A 328 18.95 0.65 -15.92
C ILE A 328 19.82 1.75 -15.35
N LEU A 329 20.14 1.63 -14.07
CA LEU A 329 20.91 2.65 -13.34
C LEU A 329 22.07 1.98 -12.61
N PRO A 330 23.32 2.43 -12.78
CA PRO A 330 24.44 1.84 -12.08
C PRO A 330 24.23 1.92 -10.56
N THR A 331 24.85 0.99 -9.83
CA THR A 331 24.72 0.96 -8.36
C THR A 331 25.16 2.30 -7.77
N GLY A 332 24.32 2.86 -6.89
CA GLY A 332 24.54 4.18 -6.34
C GLY A 332 24.00 5.32 -7.19
N GLY A 333 23.51 5.10 -8.41
CA GLY A 333 22.84 6.08 -9.29
C GLY A 333 21.46 6.55 -8.81
N GLY A 334 21.08 6.26 -7.56
CA GLY A 334 19.81 6.71 -6.98
C GLY A 334 18.57 5.93 -7.42
N LYS A 335 18.73 4.68 -7.90
CA LYS A 335 17.64 3.77 -8.31
C LYS A 335 16.45 3.73 -7.35
N SER A 336 16.71 3.67 -6.03
CA SER A 336 15.66 3.65 -5.01
C SER A 336 14.80 4.90 -5.02
N LEU A 337 15.40 6.08 -5.17
CA LEU A 337 14.67 7.34 -5.24
C LEU A 337 13.75 7.39 -6.47
N CYS A 338 14.20 6.81 -7.59
CA CYS A 338 13.45 6.80 -8.84
C CYS A 338 12.09 6.09 -8.76
N PHE A 339 11.91 5.16 -7.83
CA PHE A 339 10.60 4.55 -7.58
C PHE A 339 9.96 4.98 -6.26
N GLN A 340 10.75 5.33 -5.24
CA GLN A 340 10.22 5.79 -3.95
C GLN A 340 9.51 7.14 -4.08
N LEU A 341 10.11 8.10 -4.80
CA LEU A 341 9.50 9.42 -4.95
C LEU A 341 8.16 9.32 -5.70
N PRO A 342 8.06 8.72 -6.90
CA PRO A 342 6.76 8.58 -7.58
C PRO A 342 5.73 7.81 -6.76
N ALA A 343 6.14 6.75 -6.04
CA ALA A 343 5.24 5.97 -5.19
C ALA A 343 4.63 6.80 -4.05
N LEU A 344 5.46 7.58 -3.33
CA LEU A 344 4.97 8.47 -2.27
C LEU A 344 4.07 9.57 -2.82
N VAL A 345 4.46 10.22 -3.92
CA VAL A 345 3.63 11.29 -4.51
C VAL A 345 2.30 10.72 -5.02
N ARG A 346 2.27 9.50 -5.57
CA ARG A 346 1.02 8.82 -5.97
C ARG A 346 0.14 8.49 -4.75
N ASN A 347 0.74 7.99 -3.68
CA ASN A 347 0.01 7.75 -2.43
C ASN A 347 -0.57 9.04 -1.84
N GLN A 348 0.17 10.15 -1.83
CA GLN A 348 -0.35 11.45 -1.37
C GLN A 348 -1.47 11.99 -2.27
N ARG A 349 -1.39 11.75 -3.58
CA ARG A 349 -2.42 12.17 -4.53
C ARG A 349 -3.70 11.34 -4.39
N LEU A 350 -3.61 10.02 -4.18
CA LEU A 350 -4.72 9.08 -4.36
C LEU A 350 -4.98 8.08 -3.21
N GLY A 351 -4.13 7.99 -2.20
CA GLY A 351 -4.20 6.97 -1.14
C GLY A 351 -3.86 5.53 -1.59
N VAL A 352 -3.38 5.36 -2.82
CA VAL A 352 -3.08 4.05 -3.41
C VAL A 352 -1.75 3.48 -2.91
N LEU A 353 -1.62 2.15 -2.93
CA LEU A 353 -0.43 1.43 -2.50
C LEU A 353 0.51 1.17 -3.69
N SER A 354 1.81 1.37 -3.51
CA SER A 354 2.84 0.86 -4.43
C SER A 354 3.53 -0.36 -3.84
N ILE A 355 3.70 -1.41 -4.65
CA ILE A 355 4.30 -2.67 -4.21
C ILE A 355 5.63 -2.88 -4.92
N VAL A 356 6.71 -3.00 -4.13
CA VAL A 356 8.07 -3.28 -4.62
C VAL A 356 8.36 -4.76 -4.45
N ILE A 357 8.45 -5.48 -5.57
CA ILE A 357 8.94 -6.85 -5.60
C ILE A 357 10.45 -6.84 -5.59
N SER A 358 11.05 -7.46 -4.57
CA SER A 358 12.50 -7.55 -4.43
C SER A 358 12.92 -8.97 -4.02
N PRO A 359 14.06 -9.50 -4.51
CA PRO A 359 14.51 -10.83 -4.15
C PRO A 359 15.38 -10.83 -2.88
N LEU A 360 15.74 -9.66 -2.36
CA LEU A 360 16.77 -9.45 -1.35
C LEU A 360 16.14 -8.97 -0.04
N GLN A 361 15.70 -9.92 0.79
CA GLN A 361 15.00 -9.63 2.06
C GLN A 361 15.76 -8.70 3.01
N ALA A 362 17.08 -8.87 3.14
CA ALA A 362 17.90 -7.99 3.97
C ALA A 362 17.89 -6.54 3.47
N LEU A 363 17.96 -6.35 2.13
CA LEU A 363 17.91 -5.03 1.52
C LEU A 363 16.52 -4.39 1.66
N MET A 364 15.44 -5.18 1.62
CA MET A 364 14.08 -4.67 1.82
C MET A 364 13.92 -4.00 3.19
N LYS A 365 14.35 -4.67 4.27
CA LYS A 365 14.29 -4.10 5.63
C LYS A 365 15.07 -2.79 5.70
N ASP A 366 16.27 -2.82 5.19
CA ASP A 366 17.16 -1.69 5.08
C ASP A 366 16.49 -0.49 4.37
N GLN A 367 15.83 -0.72 3.24
CA GLN A 367 15.12 0.30 2.47
C GLN A 367 13.96 0.89 3.25
N VAL A 368 13.18 0.06 3.93
CA VAL A 368 12.08 0.48 4.80
C VAL A 368 12.59 1.36 5.95
N ASP A 369 13.59 0.89 6.69
CA ASP A 369 14.14 1.59 7.85
C ASP A 369 14.73 2.95 7.44
N ASN A 370 15.40 3.02 6.29
CA ASN A 370 15.93 4.28 5.78
C ASN A 370 14.83 5.24 5.34
N LEU A 371 13.84 4.76 4.59
CA LEU A 371 12.77 5.62 4.08
C LEU A 371 11.94 6.19 5.24
N ASN A 372 11.56 5.35 6.20
CA ASN A 372 10.83 5.78 7.40
C ASN A 372 11.63 6.80 8.22
N ARG A 373 12.95 6.60 8.37
CA ARG A 373 13.82 7.56 9.06
C ARG A 373 13.95 8.89 8.32
N LEU A 374 14.14 8.85 7.00
CA LEU A 374 14.30 10.06 6.17
C LEU A 374 13.04 10.90 6.11
N THR A 375 11.88 10.26 6.11
CA THR A 375 10.57 10.91 6.00
C THR A 375 9.91 11.17 7.36
N GLU A 376 10.55 10.76 8.45
CA GLU A 376 10.00 10.79 9.82
C GLU A 376 8.58 10.19 9.87
N SER A 377 8.39 9.07 9.17
CA SER A 377 7.08 8.46 8.95
C SER A 377 7.10 6.93 9.10
N THR A 378 5.93 6.31 8.98
CA THR A 378 5.77 4.84 8.93
C THR A 378 5.13 4.39 7.62
N PHE A 379 5.35 5.11 6.52
CA PHE A 379 4.70 4.82 5.23
C PHE A 379 5.28 3.62 4.48
N ALA A 380 6.47 3.15 4.87
CA ALA A 380 7.09 1.98 4.30
C ALA A 380 6.95 0.76 5.21
N ALA A 381 6.66 -0.39 4.61
CA ALA A 381 6.67 -1.68 5.28
C ALA A 381 7.28 -2.77 4.38
N ALA A 382 7.68 -3.88 4.98
CA ALA A 382 8.20 -5.04 4.26
C ALA A 382 7.49 -6.32 4.71
N LEU A 383 7.19 -7.21 3.77
CA LEU A 383 6.62 -8.53 4.02
C LEU A 383 7.50 -9.60 3.36
N TYR A 384 8.08 -10.47 4.20
CA TYR A 384 8.97 -11.56 3.77
C TYR A 384 8.97 -12.70 4.80
N GLY A 385 9.60 -13.81 4.45
CA GLY A 385 9.47 -15.08 5.19
C GLY A 385 10.07 -15.12 6.61
N MET A 386 10.85 -14.11 7.02
CA MET A 386 11.50 -14.09 8.35
C MET A 386 10.72 -13.32 9.42
N LEU A 387 9.55 -12.77 9.11
CA LEU A 387 8.71 -12.09 10.11
C LEU A 387 8.03 -13.09 11.05
N THR A 388 7.95 -12.75 12.33
CA THR A 388 7.13 -13.47 13.30
C THR A 388 5.63 -13.27 13.02
N PRO A 389 4.74 -14.16 13.50
CA PRO A 389 3.30 -13.99 13.31
C PRO A 389 2.73 -12.64 13.81
N PRO A 390 3.13 -12.10 14.98
CA PRO A 390 2.69 -10.78 15.43
C PRO A 390 3.17 -9.64 14.51
N GLU A 391 4.44 -9.63 14.10
CA GLU A 391 4.99 -8.61 13.19
C GLU A 391 4.27 -8.66 11.83
N ARG A 392 4.01 -9.87 11.32
CA ARG A 392 3.24 -10.06 10.10
C ARG A 392 1.82 -9.51 10.25
N GLY A 393 1.17 -9.78 11.38
CA GLY A 393 -0.16 -9.27 11.69
C GLY A 393 -0.21 -7.74 11.68
N ASP A 394 0.76 -7.09 12.34
CA ASP A 394 0.88 -5.62 12.36
C ASP A 394 1.05 -5.04 10.95
N VAL A 395 1.96 -5.61 10.14
CA VAL A 395 2.16 -5.15 8.75
C VAL A 395 0.90 -5.30 7.92
N LEU A 396 0.21 -6.44 8.01
CA LEU A 396 -1.03 -6.68 7.28
C LEU A 396 -2.14 -5.72 7.72
N GLU A 397 -2.23 -5.41 9.00
CA GLU A 397 -3.19 -4.45 9.53
C GLU A 397 -2.90 -3.03 9.05
N ARG A 398 -1.64 -2.59 9.08
CA ARG A 398 -1.24 -1.27 8.54
C ARG A 398 -1.50 -1.15 7.04
N ILE A 399 -1.26 -2.22 6.27
CA ILE A 399 -1.64 -2.24 4.84
C ILE A 399 -3.15 -2.15 4.71
N ARG A 400 -3.91 -2.84 5.57
CA ARG A 400 -5.37 -2.74 5.59
C ARG A 400 -5.75 -1.27 5.84
N LEU A 401 -5.37 -0.70 6.97
CA LEU A 401 -5.69 0.67 7.41
C LEU A 401 -5.20 1.83 6.54
N GLY A 402 -4.52 1.60 5.42
CA GLY A 402 -4.06 2.69 4.56
C GLY A 402 -2.70 3.29 4.96
N ASP A 403 -2.15 2.91 6.12
CA ASP A 403 -0.91 3.45 6.69
C ASP A 403 0.36 3.17 5.88
N VAL A 404 0.29 2.21 4.94
CA VAL A 404 1.42 1.84 4.07
C VAL A 404 1.21 2.41 2.68
N ALA A 405 2.17 3.25 2.25
CA ALA A 405 2.29 3.80 0.91
C ALA A 405 3.17 2.93 0.00
N ILE A 406 4.26 2.38 0.57
CA ILE A 406 5.21 1.53 -0.15
C ILE A 406 5.38 0.21 0.61
N LEU A 407 5.03 -0.89 -0.05
CA LEU A 407 5.20 -2.22 0.49
C LEU A 407 6.27 -2.99 -0.27
N TYR A 408 7.36 -3.30 0.40
CA TYR A 408 8.37 -4.23 -0.12
C TYR A 408 7.91 -5.67 0.11
N VAL A 409 7.92 -6.50 -0.92
CA VAL A 409 7.43 -7.88 -0.86
C VAL A 409 8.41 -8.82 -1.57
N SER A 410 8.72 -9.95 -0.93
CA SER A 410 9.41 -11.03 -1.63
C SER A 410 8.42 -11.83 -2.50
N PRO A 411 8.79 -12.24 -3.73
CA PRO A 411 7.84 -12.73 -4.72
C PRO A 411 7.05 -13.97 -4.26
N GLU A 412 7.62 -14.80 -3.38
CA GLU A 412 6.95 -15.96 -2.80
C GLU A 412 5.73 -15.60 -1.93
N GLN A 413 5.69 -14.39 -1.34
CA GLN A 413 4.57 -13.95 -0.50
C GLN A 413 3.27 -13.78 -1.27
N LEU A 414 3.34 -13.58 -2.59
CA LEU A 414 2.14 -13.46 -3.41
C LEU A 414 1.30 -14.74 -3.37
N ARG A 415 1.85 -15.89 -2.99
CA ARG A 415 1.11 -17.15 -2.81
C ARG A 415 0.33 -17.23 -1.49
N ASN A 416 0.58 -16.32 -0.55
CA ASN A 416 -0.03 -16.35 0.77
C ASN A 416 -1.46 -15.77 0.77
N ALA A 417 -2.44 -16.51 1.27
CA ALA A 417 -3.84 -16.10 1.30
C ALA A 417 -4.09 -14.84 2.13
N SER A 418 -3.42 -14.67 3.28
CA SER A 418 -3.61 -13.49 4.14
C SER A 418 -3.17 -12.21 3.43
N PHE A 419 -2.04 -12.28 2.71
CA PHE A 419 -1.55 -11.17 1.88
C PHE A 419 -2.54 -10.85 0.76
N ARG A 420 -2.99 -11.86 0.01
CA ARG A 420 -3.96 -11.66 -1.09
C ARG A 420 -5.24 -11.00 -0.61
N ASN A 421 -5.77 -11.43 0.53
CA ASN A 421 -7.01 -10.88 1.08
C ASN A 421 -6.89 -9.39 1.41
N VAL A 422 -5.76 -8.99 2.00
CA VAL A 422 -5.50 -7.57 2.31
C VAL A 422 -5.26 -6.75 1.04
N ILE A 423 -4.45 -7.25 0.10
CA ILE A 423 -4.15 -6.53 -1.14
C ILE A 423 -5.39 -6.36 -2.02
N LYS A 424 -6.32 -7.32 -2.04
CA LYS A 424 -7.61 -7.19 -2.75
C LYS A 424 -8.47 -6.01 -2.26
N GLN A 425 -8.29 -5.59 -1.01
CA GLN A 425 -9.01 -4.45 -0.44
C GLN A 425 -8.32 -3.11 -0.76
N ARG A 426 -7.06 -3.12 -1.20
CA ARG A 426 -6.33 -1.89 -1.55
C ARG A 426 -6.35 -1.68 -3.06
N GLU A 427 -6.35 -0.41 -3.45
CA GLU A 427 -6.05 -0.02 -4.82
C GLU A 427 -4.53 0.05 -5.00
N ILE A 428 -4.03 -0.61 -6.04
CA ILE A 428 -2.60 -0.66 -6.33
C ILE A 428 -2.28 0.37 -7.40
N GLY A 429 -1.44 1.34 -7.06
CA GLY A 429 -1.04 2.41 -7.96
C GLY A 429 0.12 2.04 -8.89
N CYS A 430 1.03 1.17 -8.46
CA CYS A 430 2.15 0.73 -9.28
C CYS A 430 2.77 -0.57 -8.74
N TRP A 431 3.20 -1.44 -9.65
CA TRP A 431 4.04 -2.60 -9.35
C TRP A 431 5.48 -2.34 -9.77
N ILE A 432 6.38 -2.33 -8.79
CA ILE A 432 7.79 -2.02 -8.98
C ILE A 432 8.57 -3.33 -8.90
N PHE A 433 9.35 -3.63 -9.94
CA PHE A 433 10.22 -4.80 -9.97
C PHE A 433 11.67 -4.36 -9.76
N ASP A 434 12.17 -4.58 -8.54
CA ASP A 434 13.58 -4.40 -8.25
C ASP A 434 14.36 -5.66 -8.66
N GLU A 435 15.59 -5.47 -9.13
CA GLU A 435 16.42 -6.49 -9.77
C GLU A 435 15.67 -7.21 -10.91
N ALA A 436 15.02 -6.42 -11.78
CA ALA A 436 14.16 -6.91 -12.87
C ALA A 436 14.86 -7.91 -13.82
N HIS A 437 16.20 -7.90 -13.88
CA HIS A 437 16.98 -8.92 -14.58
C HIS A 437 16.67 -10.37 -14.12
N CYS A 438 16.06 -10.57 -12.94
CA CYS A 438 15.60 -11.86 -12.45
C CYS A 438 14.47 -12.48 -13.31
N LEU A 439 13.77 -11.70 -14.15
CA LEU A 439 12.76 -12.18 -15.08
C LEU A 439 13.37 -12.92 -16.28
N SER A 440 14.56 -12.53 -16.71
CA SER A 440 15.22 -13.09 -17.88
C SER A 440 15.87 -14.42 -17.56
N ARG A 441 15.71 -15.41 -18.46
CA ARG A 441 16.37 -16.72 -18.34
C ARG A 441 17.87 -16.63 -18.62
N TRP A 442 18.28 -15.61 -19.37
CA TRP A 442 19.68 -15.24 -19.60
C TRP A 442 20.23 -14.30 -18.53
N GLY A 443 19.34 -13.78 -17.66
CA GLY A 443 19.72 -13.07 -16.46
C GLY A 443 20.54 -13.96 -15.53
N HIS A 444 21.60 -13.39 -14.96
CA HIS A 444 22.54 -14.11 -14.09
C HIS A 444 21.91 -14.62 -12.77
N SER A 445 20.68 -14.18 -12.47
CA SER A 445 19.94 -14.48 -11.24
C SER A 445 18.47 -14.83 -11.51
N PHE A 446 18.18 -15.57 -12.60
CA PHE A 446 16.80 -15.95 -12.94
C PHE A 446 16.02 -16.53 -11.75
N ARG A 447 14.81 -16.00 -11.50
CA ARG A 447 13.90 -16.45 -10.43
C ARG A 447 12.51 -16.75 -10.98
N PRO A 448 12.08 -18.01 -11.03
CA PRO A 448 10.76 -18.39 -11.52
C PRO A 448 9.60 -17.65 -10.82
N ASP A 449 9.74 -17.32 -9.53
CA ASP A 449 8.69 -16.61 -8.79
C ASP A 449 8.44 -15.18 -9.32
N TYR A 450 9.41 -14.54 -10.01
CA TYR A 450 9.17 -13.25 -10.66
C TYR A 450 8.16 -13.37 -11.81
N LEU A 451 8.19 -14.48 -12.56
CA LEU A 451 7.19 -14.74 -13.62
C LEU A 451 5.78 -14.91 -13.03
N TYR A 452 5.68 -15.44 -11.81
CA TYR A 452 4.40 -15.58 -11.12
C TYR A 452 3.76 -14.22 -10.79
N VAL A 453 4.57 -13.19 -10.54
CA VAL A 453 4.06 -11.85 -10.19
C VAL A 453 3.20 -11.28 -11.32
N SER A 454 3.67 -11.29 -12.56
CA SER A 454 2.90 -10.74 -13.69
C SER A 454 1.55 -11.45 -13.88
N ARG A 455 1.53 -12.78 -13.70
CA ARG A 455 0.28 -13.54 -13.69
C ARG A 455 -0.66 -13.09 -12.56
N PHE A 456 -0.13 -12.92 -11.35
CA PHE A 456 -0.91 -12.44 -10.20
C PHE A 456 -1.52 -11.06 -10.46
N ILE A 457 -0.73 -10.14 -11.02
CA ILE A 457 -1.19 -8.79 -11.37
C ILE A 457 -2.37 -8.86 -12.35
N ARG A 458 -2.23 -9.64 -13.44
CA ARG A 458 -3.30 -9.84 -14.42
C ARG A 458 -4.57 -10.42 -13.79
N GLU A 459 -4.44 -11.48 -13.01
CA GLU A 459 -5.59 -12.14 -12.36
C GLU A 459 -6.30 -11.20 -11.38
N MET A 460 -5.55 -10.39 -10.63
CA MET A 460 -6.11 -9.41 -9.70
C MET A 460 -6.86 -8.29 -10.42
N ALA A 461 -6.24 -7.72 -11.46
CA ALA A 461 -6.85 -6.65 -12.26
C ALA A 461 -8.14 -7.12 -12.94
N ALA A 462 -8.13 -8.34 -13.50
CA ALA A 462 -9.32 -8.96 -14.08
C ALA A 462 -10.44 -9.19 -13.05
N GLN A 463 -10.11 -9.64 -11.84
CA GLN A 463 -11.09 -9.82 -10.75
C GLN A 463 -11.71 -8.50 -10.28
N GLN A 464 -10.98 -7.39 -10.42
CA GLN A 464 -11.45 -6.05 -10.05
C GLN A 464 -12.08 -5.30 -11.24
N GLU A 465 -12.11 -5.91 -12.43
CA GLU A 465 -12.62 -5.30 -13.67
C GLU A 465 -11.93 -3.96 -14.00
N VAL A 466 -10.63 -3.85 -13.71
CA VAL A 466 -9.80 -2.67 -13.98
C VAL A 466 -8.59 -3.04 -14.84
N PRO A 467 -8.01 -2.08 -15.59
CA PRO A 467 -6.74 -2.33 -16.26
C PRO A 467 -5.61 -2.63 -15.26
N PRO A 468 -4.61 -3.46 -15.63
CA PRO A 468 -3.44 -3.69 -14.78
C PRO A 468 -2.72 -2.37 -14.46
N PRO A 469 -2.37 -2.12 -13.18
CA PRO A 469 -1.58 -0.93 -12.80
C PRO A 469 -0.23 -0.89 -13.52
N PRO A 470 0.37 0.30 -13.71
CA PRO A 470 1.65 0.45 -14.40
C PRO A 470 2.76 -0.33 -13.69
N VAL A 471 3.64 -0.91 -14.51
CA VAL A 471 4.84 -1.62 -14.04
C VAL A 471 6.08 -0.76 -14.24
N ALA A 472 6.89 -0.65 -13.19
CA ALA A 472 8.19 0.02 -13.25
C ALA A 472 9.31 -0.97 -12.89
N CYS A 473 10.18 -1.27 -13.85
CA CYS A 473 11.26 -2.22 -13.71
C CYS A 473 12.59 -1.50 -13.46
N PHE A 474 13.38 -2.00 -12.52
CA PHE A 474 14.66 -1.41 -12.14
C PHE A 474 15.74 -2.48 -12.04
N THR A 475 16.89 -2.24 -12.67
CA THR A 475 18.07 -3.11 -12.56
C THR A 475 19.34 -2.30 -12.61
N ALA A 476 20.42 -2.81 -12.01
CA ALA A 476 21.72 -2.14 -12.07
C ALA A 476 22.44 -2.36 -13.40
N THR A 477 22.22 -3.52 -14.00
CA THR A 477 22.85 -3.94 -15.26
C THR A 477 21.87 -4.80 -16.03
N ALA A 478 21.82 -4.63 -17.35
CA ALA A 478 21.13 -5.54 -18.26
C ALA A 478 21.78 -5.47 -19.64
N LYS A 479 21.88 -6.61 -20.31
CA LYS A 479 22.29 -6.69 -21.71
C LYS A 479 21.06 -6.55 -22.60
N ARG A 480 21.26 -6.28 -23.90
CA ARG A 480 20.16 -6.07 -24.87
C ARG A 480 19.15 -7.22 -24.88
N ASP A 481 19.63 -8.47 -24.87
CA ASP A 481 18.77 -9.66 -24.79
C ASP A 481 17.92 -9.71 -23.51
N VAL A 482 18.50 -9.36 -22.37
CA VAL A 482 17.78 -9.25 -21.08
C VAL A 482 16.73 -8.13 -21.12
N ILE A 483 17.05 -6.99 -21.73
CA ILE A 483 16.14 -5.85 -21.88
C ILE A 483 14.93 -6.25 -22.73
N GLU A 484 15.18 -6.84 -23.90
CA GLU A 484 14.15 -7.31 -24.83
C GLU A 484 13.25 -8.36 -24.18
N GLU A 485 13.80 -9.31 -23.43
CA GLU A 485 13.00 -10.31 -22.72
C GLU A 485 12.08 -9.70 -21.65
N ILE A 486 12.56 -8.71 -20.89
CA ILE A 486 11.74 -8.01 -19.89
C ILE A 486 10.59 -7.26 -20.57
N GLN A 487 10.89 -6.49 -21.62
CA GLN A 487 9.87 -5.73 -22.36
C GLN A 487 8.83 -6.66 -22.99
N GLN A 488 9.26 -7.72 -23.68
CA GLN A 488 8.35 -8.70 -24.28
C GLN A 488 7.49 -9.42 -23.23
N HIS A 489 8.05 -9.73 -22.06
CA HIS A 489 7.32 -10.37 -20.98
C HIS A 489 6.14 -9.49 -20.50
N PHE A 490 6.39 -8.20 -20.23
CA PHE A 490 5.32 -7.30 -19.77
C PHE A 490 4.33 -6.90 -20.87
N LEU A 491 4.80 -6.76 -22.11
CA LEU A 491 3.92 -6.56 -23.25
C LEU A 491 2.95 -7.75 -23.43
N LYS A 492 3.45 -8.98 -23.27
CA LYS A 492 2.63 -10.19 -23.41
C LYS A 492 1.71 -10.42 -22.21
N GLU A 493 2.24 -10.30 -20.99
CA GLU A 493 1.48 -10.70 -19.80
C GLU A 493 0.48 -9.63 -19.34
N LEU A 494 0.79 -8.35 -19.56
CA LEU A 494 0.02 -7.20 -19.05
C LEU A 494 -0.33 -6.15 -20.12
N SER A 495 0.07 -6.35 -21.39
CA SER A 495 -0.16 -5.37 -22.47
C SER A 495 0.44 -3.99 -22.20
N GLN A 496 1.61 -3.96 -21.55
CA GLN A 496 2.33 -2.72 -21.24
C GLN A 496 3.65 -2.66 -22.01
N ASP A 497 3.82 -1.60 -22.80
CA ASP A 497 5.10 -1.25 -23.42
C ASP A 497 5.92 -0.41 -22.44
N LEU A 498 7.17 -0.81 -22.20
CA LEU A 498 8.02 -0.19 -21.18
C LEU A 498 8.96 0.82 -21.80
N LEU A 499 8.86 2.09 -21.38
CA LEU A 499 9.81 3.13 -21.72
C LEU A 499 11.21 2.80 -21.14
N LEU A 500 12.20 2.67 -22.01
CA LEU A 500 13.57 2.30 -21.63
C LEU A 500 14.39 3.53 -21.26
N PHE A 501 14.96 3.50 -20.05
CA PHE A 501 15.94 4.46 -19.55
C PHE A 501 17.25 3.73 -19.27
N ASP A 502 18.26 3.92 -20.12
CA ASP A 502 19.57 3.25 -19.99
C ASP A 502 20.66 4.26 -19.60
N GLY A 503 21.03 4.24 -18.32
CA GLY A 503 22.12 5.06 -17.77
C GLY A 503 23.49 4.41 -17.84
N GLY A 504 23.61 3.26 -18.51
CA GLY A 504 24.83 2.48 -18.60
C GLY A 504 25.17 1.71 -17.32
N ALA A 505 26.15 0.82 -17.46
CA ALA A 505 26.64 -0.05 -16.38
C ALA A 505 28.08 0.28 -15.94
N GLU A 506 28.73 1.24 -16.60
CA GLU A 506 30.14 1.54 -16.38
C GLU A 506 30.36 2.26 -15.05
N ARG A 507 31.38 1.81 -14.32
CA ARG A 507 31.83 2.41 -13.08
C ARG A 507 33.27 2.84 -13.24
N THR A 508 33.49 4.14 -13.41
CA THR A 508 34.84 4.73 -13.54
C THR A 508 35.66 4.64 -12.25
N ASN A 509 35.02 4.28 -11.13
CA ASN A 509 35.68 4.12 -9.83
C ASN A 509 36.05 2.66 -9.49
N LEU A 510 35.94 1.72 -10.44
CA LEU A 510 36.35 0.33 -10.26
C LEU A 510 37.49 -0.01 -11.22
N ASP A 511 38.60 -0.48 -10.66
CA ASP A 511 39.70 -1.06 -11.43
C ASP A 511 39.52 -2.58 -11.51
N PHE A 512 39.60 -3.12 -12.72
CA PHE A 512 39.52 -4.56 -12.95
C PHE A 512 40.92 -5.14 -13.19
N GLU A 513 41.29 -6.15 -12.41
CA GLU A 513 42.58 -6.83 -12.52
C GLU A 513 42.37 -8.34 -12.52
N VAL A 514 43.03 -9.06 -13.43
CA VAL A 514 42.99 -10.53 -13.49
C VAL A 514 44.41 -11.06 -13.33
N GLN A 515 44.66 -11.82 -12.27
CA GLN A 515 45.95 -12.47 -12.02
C GLN A 515 45.85 -13.99 -12.14
N VAL A 516 46.67 -14.58 -13.00
CA VAL A 516 46.79 -16.04 -13.11
C VAL A 516 47.69 -16.54 -11.99
N VAL A 517 47.15 -17.37 -11.09
CA VAL A 517 47.86 -17.94 -9.93
C VAL A 517 47.69 -19.45 -9.88
N ASN A 518 48.76 -20.14 -9.46
CA ASN A 518 48.70 -21.57 -9.17
C ASN A 518 47.79 -21.82 -7.96
N SER A 519 47.14 -22.98 -7.92
CA SER A 519 46.18 -23.32 -6.86
C SER A 519 46.83 -23.33 -5.47
N ALA A 520 48.11 -23.72 -5.37
CA ALA A 520 48.86 -23.73 -4.11
C ALA A 520 49.11 -22.32 -3.56
N ASP A 521 49.34 -21.34 -4.45
CA ASP A 521 49.73 -19.98 -4.08
C ASP A 521 48.53 -19.05 -3.84
N LYS A 522 47.33 -19.50 -4.20
CA LYS A 522 46.10 -18.68 -4.17
C LYS A 522 45.84 -18.06 -2.79
N ARG A 523 45.99 -18.84 -1.69
CA ARG A 523 45.76 -18.34 -0.32
C ARG A 523 46.76 -17.23 0.04
N SER A 524 48.03 -17.48 -0.22
CA SER A 524 49.12 -16.51 0.01
C SER A 524 48.92 -15.23 -0.80
N ARG A 525 48.51 -15.36 -2.07
CA ARG A 525 48.27 -14.19 -2.92
C ARG A 525 47.07 -13.37 -2.46
N VAL A 526 45.97 -14.02 -2.05
CA VAL A 526 44.81 -13.32 -1.47
C VAL A 526 45.21 -12.52 -0.23
N LYS A 527 46.00 -13.10 0.68
CA LYS A 527 46.52 -12.36 1.85
C LYS A 527 47.36 -11.16 1.42
N GLN A 528 48.28 -11.36 0.48
CA GLN A 528 49.15 -10.30 0.00
C GLN A 528 48.33 -9.15 -0.61
N LEU A 529 47.32 -9.45 -1.43
CA LEU A 529 46.43 -8.45 -2.00
C LEU A 529 45.64 -7.69 -0.93
N LEU A 530 45.12 -8.39 0.09
CA LEU A 530 44.43 -7.75 1.20
C LEU A 530 45.36 -6.77 1.94
N MET A 531 46.60 -7.16 2.20
CA MET A 531 47.58 -6.29 2.88
C MET A 531 48.05 -5.12 2.00
N GLU A 532 48.23 -5.35 0.70
CA GLU A 532 48.64 -4.31 -0.27
C GLU A 532 47.54 -3.25 -0.47
N ARG A 533 46.28 -3.70 -0.53
CA ARG A 533 45.14 -2.84 -0.89
C ARG A 533 44.42 -2.24 0.31
N LEU A 534 44.54 -2.86 1.48
CA LEU A 534 43.98 -2.45 2.76
C LEU A 534 45.06 -2.49 3.87
N PRO A 535 46.12 -1.68 3.78
CA PRO A 535 47.22 -1.72 4.73
C PRO A 535 46.81 -1.31 6.15
N ASN A 536 45.79 -0.46 6.29
CA ASN A 536 45.21 -0.05 7.57
C ASN A 536 43.74 -0.48 7.67
N PRO A 537 43.23 -0.76 8.88
CA PRO A 537 41.79 -1.01 9.12
C PRO A 537 40.87 0.16 8.69
N GLU A 538 41.44 1.35 8.52
CA GLU A 538 40.74 2.56 8.08
C GLU A 538 40.52 2.61 6.57
N ASP A 539 41.33 1.85 5.81
CA ASP A 539 41.33 1.87 4.34
C ASP A 539 40.12 1.14 3.74
N GLY A 540 39.38 0.39 4.56
CA GLY A 540 38.15 -0.28 4.18
C GLY A 540 38.07 -1.74 4.61
N ALA A 541 37.10 -2.43 4.03
CA ALA A 541 36.91 -3.86 4.17
C ALA A 541 36.88 -4.53 2.78
N SER A 542 37.11 -5.84 2.74
CA SER A 542 37.13 -6.64 1.50
C SER A 542 36.16 -7.81 1.56
N VAL A 543 35.67 -8.23 0.40
CA VAL A 543 34.86 -9.44 0.22
C VAL A 543 35.64 -10.41 -0.65
N VAL A 544 35.87 -11.62 -0.15
CA VAL A 544 36.56 -12.69 -0.90
C VAL A 544 35.56 -13.77 -1.29
N TYR A 545 35.38 -13.97 -2.59
CA TYR A 545 34.48 -15.00 -3.10
C TYR A 545 35.17 -16.36 -3.25
N CYS A 546 34.50 -17.40 -2.76
CA CYS A 546 34.95 -18.79 -2.83
C CYS A 546 33.89 -19.65 -3.54
N ALA A 547 34.31 -20.60 -4.38
CA ALA A 547 33.37 -21.45 -5.13
C ALA A 547 32.51 -22.38 -4.24
N THR A 548 32.95 -22.67 -3.01
CA THR A 548 32.26 -23.59 -2.09
C THR A 548 32.21 -23.05 -0.66
N ARG A 549 31.20 -23.48 0.11
CA ARG A 549 31.06 -23.17 1.56
C ARG A 549 32.31 -23.56 2.34
N ARG A 550 32.74 -24.80 2.14
CA ARG A 550 33.96 -25.33 2.74
C ARG A 550 35.19 -24.48 2.39
N GLY A 551 35.30 -24.02 1.14
CA GLY A 551 36.38 -23.13 0.72
C GLY A 551 36.36 -21.78 1.43
N ALA A 552 35.17 -21.19 1.64
CA ALA A 552 35.01 -19.95 2.41
C ALA A 552 35.40 -20.16 3.88
N GLU A 553 34.92 -21.23 4.52
CA GLU A 553 35.27 -21.58 5.91
C GLU A 553 36.78 -21.83 6.09
N GLU A 554 37.39 -22.60 5.19
CA GLU A 554 38.83 -22.91 5.24
C GLU A 554 39.70 -21.66 5.01
N MET A 555 39.33 -20.81 4.06
CA MET A 555 40.06 -19.57 3.80
C MET A 555 39.90 -18.58 4.96
N ALA A 556 38.71 -18.48 5.57
CA ALA A 556 38.47 -17.59 6.71
C ALA A 556 39.36 -17.99 7.88
N LYS A 557 39.35 -19.29 8.22
CA LYS A 557 40.26 -19.85 9.23
C LYS A 557 41.72 -19.57 8.89
N TRP A 558 42.14 -19.79 7.64
CA TRP A 558 43.54 -19.58 7.26
C TRP A 558 43.97 -18.10 7.38
N LEU A 559 43.10 -17.15 7.01
CA LEU A 559 43.33 -15.72 7.17
C LEU A 559 43.35 -15.31 8.66
N GLN A 560 42.47 -15.87 9.48
CA GLN A 560 42.48 -15.69 10.95
C GLN A 560 43.80 -16.17 11.58
N HIS A 561 44.26 -17.37 11.25
CA HIS A 561 45.56 -17.89 11.70
C HIS A 561 46.74 -17.05 11.20
N SER A 562 46.54 -16.33 10.10
CA SER A 562 47.51 -15.41 9.51
C SER A 562 47.47 -14.00 10.11
N GLY A 563 46.64 -13.76 11.13
CA GLY A 563 46.52 -12.50 11.86
C GLY A 563 45.53 -11.49 11.27
N LEU A 564 44.68 -11.90 10.31
CA LEU A 564 43.67 -11.01 9.70
C LEU A 564 42.26 -11.29 10.27
N SER A 565 41.50 -10.24 10.54
CA SER A 565 40.10 -10.36 10.95
C SER A 565 39.25 -10.80 9.74
N ALA A 566 38.85 -12.08 9.73
CA ALA A 566 38.15 -12.68 8.59
C ALA A 566 37.06 -13.63 9.06
N GLU A 567 35.87 -13.57 8.46
CA GLU A 567 34.71 -14.41 8.84
C GLU A 567 34.06 -15.05 7.60
N ALA A 568 33.56 -16.27 7.75
CA ALA A 568 32.89 -17.00 6.67
C ALA A 568 31.38 -16.74 6.68
N PHE A 569 30.82 -16.39 5.52
CA PHE A 569 29.40 -16.12 5.35
C PHE A 569 28.80 -16.98 4.22
N HIS A 570 27.95 -17.93 4.58
CA HIS A 570 27.27 -18.82 3.64
C HIS A 570 25.85 -19.18 4.11
N ALA A 571 25.05 -19.75 3.20
CA ALA A 571 23.65 -20.09 3.50
C ALA A 571 23.46 -21.04 4.70
N GLY A 572 24.49 -21.81 5.06
CA GLY A 572 24.49 -22.75 6.18
C GLY A 572 24.71 -22.11 7.56
N VAL A 573 25.13 -20.84 7.63
CA VAL A 573 25.22 -20.10 8.90
C VAL A 573 23.80 -19.83 9.42
N ASP A 574 23.59 -19.94 10.73
CA ASP A 574 22.27 -19.66 11.32
C ASP A 574 21.88 -18.17 11.20
N ALA A 575 20.60 -17.86 11.41
CA ALA A 575 20.10 -16.50 11.20
C ALA A 575 20.65 -15.47 12.21
N PRO A 576 20.76 -15.76 13.53
CA PRO A 576 21.41 -14.86 14.49
C PRO A 576 22.87 -14.56 14.13
N GLU A 577 23.64 -15.58 13.76
CA GLU A 577 25.06 -15.43 13.47
C GLU A 577 25.30 -14.69 12.15
N LYS A 578 24.48 -14.94 11.12
CA LYS A 578 24.49 -14.12 9.89
C LYS A 578 24.31 -12.65 10.19
N ARG A 579 23.41 -12.32 11.13
CA ARG A 579 23.15 -10.94 11.52
C ARG A 579 24.36 -10.33 12.21
N ARG A 580 24.96 -11.04 13.17
CA ARG A 580 26.18 -10.62 13.87
C ARG A 580 27.34 -10.33 12.89
N ILE A 581 27.65 -11.28 12.00
CA ILE A 581 28.75 -11.15 11.04
C ILE A 581 28.50 -9.95 10.10
N GLN A 582 27.26 -9.76 9.66
CA GLN A 582 26.90 -8.63 8.80
C GLN A 582 27.05 -7.29 9.53
N ASP A 583 26.59 -7.20 10.77
CA ASP A 583 26.69 -5.99 11.60
C ASP A 583 28.17 -5.65 11.90
N GLU A 584 29.01 -6.64 12.21
CA GLU A 584 30.45 -6.45 12.45
C GLU A 584 31.23 -6.06 11.20
N PHE A 585 30.87 -6.61 10.03
CA PHE A 585 31.47 -6.20 8.76
C PHE A 585 31.12 -4.75 8.41
N ILE A 586 29.88 -4.35 8.64
CA ILE A 586 29.43 -2.97 8.45
C ILE A 586 30.13 -2.01 9.42
N ALA A 587 30.35 -2.43 10.66
CA ALA A 587 31.07 -1.66 11.68
C ALA A 587 32.59 -1.56 11.40
N GLY A 588 33.12 -2.30 10.43
CA GLY A 588 34.55 -2.31 10.09
C GLY A 588 35.40 -3.20 11.00
N ASN A 589 34.78 -4.06 11.82
CA ASN A 589 35.50 -4.98 12.72
C ASN A 589 36.02 -6.23 12.00
N ILE A 590 35.47 -6.53 10.82
CA ILE A 590 35.88 -7.64 9.95
C ILE A 590 36.56 -7.08 8.70
N LEU A 591 37.84 -7.45 8.49
CA LEU A 591 38.64 -7.00 7.36
C LEU A 591 38.31 -7.78 6.07
N ALA A 592 38.06 -9.09 6.18
CA ALA A 592 37.75 -9.95 5.04
C ALA A 592 36.47 -10.79 5.26
N TYR A 593 35.50 -10.61 4.37
CA TYR A 593 34.22 -11.31 4.39
C TYR A 593 34.19 -12.40 3.32
N LEU A 594 34.14 -13.68 3.72
CA LEU A 594 34.33 -14.80 2.80
C LEU A 594 33.01 -15.43 2.41
N ARG A 595 32.64 -15.35 1.13
CA ARG A 595 31.31 -15.73 0.66
C ARG A 595 31.33 -16.89 -0.33
N ASP A 596 30.42 -17.85 -0.18
CA ASP A 596 30.26 -18.90 -1.19
C ASP A 596 29.53 -18.38 -2.44
N GLU A 597 29.98 -18.77 -3.64
CA GLU A 597 29.32 -18.39 -4.90
C GLU A 597 27.87 -18.89 -4.99
N ARG A 598 27.54 -19.97 -4.27
CA ARG A 598 26.18 -20.56 -4.29
C ARG A 598 25.14 -19.73 -3.55
N LEU A 599 25.52 -18.78 -2.71
CA LEU A 599 24.60 -17.77 -2.17
C LEU A 599 24.14 -16.73 -3.22
N ARG A 600 24.74 -16.70 -4.42
CA ARG A 600 24.16 -15.99 -5.58
C ARG A 600 22.85 -16.62 -6.05
N HIS A 601 22.59 -17.86 -5.67
CA HIS A 601 21.44 -18.64 -6.14
C HIS A 601 20.56 -19.04 -4.96
N GLY A 602 19.41 -18.37 -4.85
CA GLY A 602 18.33 -18.82 -3.99
C GLY A 602 17.90 -20.23 -4.40
N HIS A 603 17.96 -21.15 -3.43
CA HIS A 603 17.42 -22.51 -3.41
C HIS A 603 18.16 -23.71 -4.04
N ARG A 604 17.91 -24.83 -3.35
CA ARG A 604 18.48 -26.18 -3.46
C ARG A 604 17.89 -26.95 -4.67
N GLN A 605 18.81 -27.39 -5.53
CA GLN A 605 18.92 -28.66 -6.25
C GLN A 605 17.78 -29.24 -7.12
N GLY A 606 18.16 -29.53 -8.37
CA GLY A 606 17.86 -30.79 -9.07
C GLY A 606 19.18 -31.45 -9.53
N LYS A 607 19.27 -32.78 -9.42
CA LYS A 607 20.44 -33.64 -9.69
C LYS A 607 21.11 -33.36 -11.05
N ARG A 608 22.45 -33.29 -11.10
CA ARG A 608 23.24 -33.39 -12.34
C ARG A 608 23.84 -34.78 -12.48
N SER A 609 23.66 -35.38 -13.65
CA SER A 609 24.37 -36.57 -14.13
C SER A 609 25.87 -36.29 -14.30
N PRO A 610 26.75 -37.30 -14.17
CA PRO A 610 28.19 -37.12 -14.24
C PRO A 610 28.66 -37.12 -15.70
N GLY A 611 29.38 -36.07 -16.09
CA GLY A 611 30.07 -36.00 -17.38
C GLY A 611 29.76 -34.72 -18.13
N ASP A 612 30.32 -33.60 -17.68
CA ASP A 612 30.69 -32.49 -18.57
C ASP A 612 31.65 -31.55 -17.83
N SER A 613 32.88 -31.50 -18.34
CA SER A 613 33.94 -30.62 -17.86
C SER A 613 33.61 -29.17 -18.24
N CYS A 614 33.09 -28.38 -17.29
CA CYS A 614 32.80 -26.97 -17.50
C CYS A 614 34.07 -26.14 -17.71
N ARG A 615 34.31 -25.71 -18.95
CA ARG A 615 35.08 -24.50 -19.27
C ARG A 615 34.19 -23.26 -19.03
N HIS A 616 34.66 -22.36 -18.17
CA HIS A 616 34.29 -20.95 -17.92
C HIS A 616 32.83 -20.46 -18.03
N PRO A 617 32.27 -19.84 -16.96
CA PRO A 617 31.21 -18.84 -17.07
C PRO A 617 31.80 -17.42 -17.24
N ARG A 618 31.13 -16.60 -18.08
CA ARG A 618 31.56 -15.28 -18.58
C ARG A 618 31.37 -14.11 -17.58
N ILE A 619 32.35 -13.20 -17.62
CA ILE A 619 32.64 -11.88 -17.01
C ILE A 619 31.48 -10.95 -16.53
N ALA A 620 30.22 -11.16 -16.93
CA ALA A 620 29.15 -10.19 -16.62
C ALA A 620 28.65 -10.19 -15.15
N GLY A 621 29.13 -11.12 -14.31
CA GLY A 621 28.69 -11.28 -12.92
C GLY A 621 29.44 -10.44 -11.87
N GLU A 622 30.45 -9.68 -12.25
CA GLU A 622 31.40 -9.02 -11.32
C GLU A 622 31.01 -7.59 -10.93
N LEU A 623 30.16 -6.92 -11.72
CA LEU A 623 29.79 -5.51 -11.52
C LEU A 623 28.69 -5.25 -10.47
N SER A 624 27.88 -6.25 -10.11
CA SER A 624 26.69 -6.05 -9.27
C SER A 624 26.97 -5.91 -7.75
N THR A 625 28.16 -6.24 -7.28
CA THR A 625 28.44 -6.44 -5.84
C THR A 625 29.12 -5.27 -5.13
N GLY A 626 29.42 -4.16 -5.82
CA GLY A 626 29.94 -2.95 -5.17
C GLY A 626 28.89 -2.14 -4.37
N GLY A 627 27.72 -2.72 -4.07
CA GLY A 627 26.53 -2.03 -3.55
C GLY A 627 26.23 -2.18 -2.05
N GLY A 628 27.11 -2.83 -1.28
CA GLY A 628 26.91 -2.99 0.17
C GLY A 628 27.19 -1.74 1.02
N ALA A 629 27.76 -0.68 0.45
CA ALA A 629 28.16 0.50 1.22
C ALA A 629 27.01 1.53 1.33
N ARG A 630 26.30 1.53 2.47
CA ARG A 630 25.41 2.64 2.85
C ARG A 630 26.23 3.84 3.30
N ARG A 631 25.92 5.02 2.74
CA ARG A 631 26.40 6.32 3.25
C ARG A 631 25.43 6.86 4.30
N ALA A 632 25.76 6.70 5.58
CA ALA A 632 25.22 7.53 6.66
C ALA A 632 26.00 8.85 6.75
N ARG A 633 25.44 9.88 7.39
CA ARG A 633 25.90 11.29 7.42
C ARG A 633 27.26 11.56 8.13
N GLN A 634 28.15 10.58 8.20
CA GLN A 634 29.58 10.73 8.52
C GLN A 634 30.35 10.00 7.43
N GLU A 635 31.38 10.63 6.85
CA GLU A 635 32.15 10.06 5.73
C GLU A 635 32.49 8.58 5.95
N PRO A 636 31.90 7.64 5.19
CA PRO A 636 32.17 6.22 5.40
C PRO A 636 33.40 5.81 4.60
N ARG A 637 34.23 5.00 5.25
CA ARG A 637 35.47 4.42 4.74
C ARG A 637 35.24 3.64 3.43
N PRO A 638 36.15 3.75 2.43
CA PRO A 638 35.95 3.15 1.12
C PRO A 638 36.03 1.61 1.17
N VAL A 639 34.97 0.90 0.78
CA VAL A 639 35.02 -0.57 0.60
C VAL A 639 35.66 -0.86 -0.76
N ARG A 640 36.84 -1.49 -0.78
CA ARG A 640 37.55 -1.90 -2.00
C ARG A 640 37.22 -3.36 -2.30
N ALA A 641 36.55 -3.62 -3.42
CA ALA A 641 36.33 -4.96 -3.92
C ALA A 641 37.53 -5.36 -4.79
N SER A 642 38.25 -6.42 -4.40
CA SER A 642 39.21 -7.12 -5.26
C SER A 642 38.64 -8.50 -5.53
N LEU A 643 38.47 -8.84 -6.81
CA LEU A 643 38.00 -10.16 -7.25
C LEU A 643 39.14 -11.17 -7.31
#